data_AF-A0A087XY12-F1
#
_entry.id   AF-A0A087XY12-F1
#
_cell.length_a   1.000
_cell.length_b   1.000
_cell.length_c   1.000
_cell.angle_alpha   90.00
_cell.angle_beta   90.00
_cell.angle_gamma   90.00
#
_symmetry.space_group_name_H-M   'P 1'
#
loop_
_entity.id
_entity.type
_entity.pdbx_description
1 polymer ?
#
loop_
_entity_poly.entity_id
_entity_poly.type
_entity_poly.pdbx_seq_one_letter_code
_entity_poly.pdbx_strand_id
1 'polypeptide(L)'
;LLHACEETVVEWVELVSDFLQQDWSGLVLDRQKPVPSEEFSFWKNRLKNLLFIQDQLLSAKAQQVSSILKAEDSIYWAALQDLQRHVQEGVREAEDITLHLTPVQQKLSEVLEMDFLQLKDNVAAVMDKVGLLWTGSEFYCRPRRTVVLLQEICNLYIQLSRDFLPGQEVIGVLVSEPGPVLQDIRLVIQTLQALKSAFCEQQSQLELQNQNQATPTPSWTFPSHLVFFHLDTFLNRLLSIQEVHLVTARFYQLDQAVLSGASGTLLTVGIQQVYQDFLVQVRLLSACSCDPTDPEDQTFELELDQFWEQVLDLETRLVSVLSKALEDCSEVASAAKVVKMFWFFLDRPRVQDQLPPCLARLEDQVLSDLDRTELEFYSQKEKPERWFRFCPAGAARLCWNRQLRRRTQETLRSFRTIQNLCGGVALAPALLQRAEQVVELLQDFRTSTRSDWSAGLEEDCGSVLNQKLVQIDPPTHLEVAGRKQLEAVLQQLRYVSREGGVALRPNADRLLLARDDITRTFVLLDQTVSCYNQVVGGAMEAELPLIQEQLQQLNDTLSELQSKTWICKGAELCVCPGVQQESQQALAVHSSITEARANMDAMRTIAQGWAELDLLQRSGDSLLESSVNDQICRGIKTDGEQLLSLTQVNRRLYSADEASEAWTGYLDYIDDRVQDGLLQLLHRALRFLTNSNLEQSGGAPLLAVSLHLQDSRGLVFEPSIDDGPAAFLKTIIRDVYGAGALVPRISVGRHGDYQESLRQNPELCALEQEVMTRLLQVKEEAEKLRAGLDRYAHLWLSDKQAVFQEFLAYGKPLAVGEVEADKNPPSLKDFQREIQVLLTISSEVTHLDEGVVLQGWLQVDMRPFITCLLSIILDWKDMYTDFLLESATNSLQQATRPQDRGSASFDLTDTILLLEVAGVELPEHLAAKLQ
;
A
#
# COMPACT_ATOMS: atom_id res chain seq x y z
N LEU A 1 56.82 -116.62 -16.46
CA LEU A 1 55.69 -116.39 -15.52
C LEU A 1 56.11 -115.48 -14.39
N LEU A 2 57.10 -115.85 -13.56
CA LEU A 2 57.63 -114.97 -12.51
C LEU A 2 58.12 -113.61 -13.05
N HIS A 3 58.99 -113.59 -14.07
CA HIS A 3 59.51 -112.35 -14.65
C HIS A 3 58.40 -111.40 -15.18
N ALA A 4 57.36 -111.94 -15.81
CA ALA A 4 56.22 -111.14 -16.27
C ALA A 4 55.38 -110.57 -15.10
N CYS A 5 55.31 -111.29 -13.97
CA CYS A 5 54.68 -110.78 -12.75
C CYS A 5 55.52 -109.65 -12.12
N GLU A 6 56.85 -109.78 -12.15
CA GLU A 6 57.78 -108.75 -11.65
C GLU A 6 57.71 -107.46 -12.49
N GLU A 7 57.72 -107.57 -13.82
CA GLU A 7 57.53 -106.43 -14.74
C GLU A 7 56.18 -105.73 -14.50
N THR A 8 55.10 -106.50 -14.34
CA THR A 8 53.77 -105.94 -14.06
C THR A 8 53.74 -105.17 -12.73
N VAL A 9 54.44 -105.65 -11.69
CA VAL A 9 54.53 -104.95 -10.41
C VAL A 9 55.35 -103.66 -10.53
N VAL A 10 56.43 -103.65 -11.33
CA VAL A 10 57.19 -102.42 -11.60
C VAL A 10 56.30 -101.38 -12.27
N GLU A 11 55.55 -101.76 -13.31
CA GLU A 11 54.60 -100.85 -13.98
C GLU A 11 53.52 -100.32 -13.02
N TRP A 12 52.98 -101.18 -12.14
CA TRP A 12 52.00 -100.74 -11.13
C TRP A 12 52.61 -99.77 -10.11
N VAL A 13 53.83 -100.03 -9.66
CA VAL A 13 54.53 -99.15 -8.71
C VAL A 13 54.80 -97.79 -9.35
N GLU A 14 55.27 -97.73 -10.60
CA GLU A 14 55.50 -96.46 -11.31
C GLU A 14 54.21 -95.66 -11.47
N LEU A 15 53.16 -96.25 -12.05
CA LEU A 15 51.89 -95.56 -12.32
C LEU A 15 51.21 -95.04 -11.04
N VAL A 16 51.21 -95.85 -9.98
CA VAL A 16 50.56 -95.48 -8.72
C VAL A 16 51.42 -94.54 -7.90
N SER A 17 52.76 -94.65 -7.95
CA SER A 17 53.65 -93.68 -7.28
C SER A 17 53.50 -92.29 -7.91
N ASP A 18 53.47 -92.19 -9.23
CA ASP A 18 53.25 -90.92 -9.94
C ASP A 18 51.90 -90.29 -9.56
N PHE A 19 50.84 -91.10 -9.44
CA PHE A 19 49.53 -90.63 -9.00
C PHE A 19 49.53 -90.17 -7.54
N LEU A 20 50.16 -90.94 -6.63
CA LEU A 20 50.25 -90.60 -5.21
C LEU A 20 51.07 -89.32 -4.97
N GLN A 21 52.05 -89.02 -5.82
CA GLN A 21 52.86 -87.79 -5.73
C GLN A 21 52.11 -86.51 -6.15
N GLN A 22 50.95 -86.61 -6.81
CA GLN A 22 50.15 -85.43 -7.16
C GLN A 22 49.68 -84.69 -5.90
N ASP A 23 49.96 -83.38 -5.81
CA ASP A 23 49.58 -82.52 -4.69
C ASP A 23 48.86 -81.26 -5.23
N TRP A 24 47.66 -81.00 -4.72
CA TRP A 24 46.85 -79.84 -5.09
C TRP A 24 47.60 -78.51 -4.88
N SER A 25 48.45 -78.46 -3.85
CA SER A 25 49.20 -77.26 -3.49
C SER A 25 50.30 -76.86 -4.50
N GLY A 26 50.46 -77.60 -5.60
CA GLY A 26 51.31 -77.24 -6.74
C GLY A 26 50.68 -76.22 -7.71
N LEU A 27 49.36 -76.25 -7.91
CA LEU A 27 48.69 -75.41 -8.92
C LEU A 27 48.65 -73.92 -8.56
N VAL A 28 48.59 -73.61 -7.27
CA VAL A 28 48.67 -72.23 -6.75
C VAL A 28 50.08 -71.64 -6.89
N LEU A 29 51.12 -72.48 -6.84
CA LEU A 29 52.51 -72.04 -7.03
C LEU A 29 52.79 -71.65 -8.50
N ASP A 30 52.01 -72.18 -9.44
CA ASP A 30 52.09 -71.87 -10.88
C ASP A 30 51.32 -70.59 -11.28
N ARG A 31 50.93 -69.75 -10.30
CA ARG A 31 50.18 -68.48 -10.47
C ARG A 31 48.77 -68.61 -11.04
N GLN A 32 48.19 -69.81 -11.01
CA GLN A 32 46.76 -69.96 -11.28
C GLN A 32 45.97 -69.40 -10.09
N LYS A 33 44.76 -68.85 -10.35
CA LYS A 33 43.86 -68.28 -9.33
C LYS A 33 42.66 -69.21 -9.11
N PRO A 34 42.86 -70.42 -8.58
CA PRO A 34 41.78 -71.37 -8.40
C PRO A 34 40.78 -70.87 -7.35
N VAL A 35 39.58 -71.42 -7.43
CA VAL A 35 38.50 -71.25 -6.45
C VAL A 35 38.31 -72.55 -5.65
N PRO A 36 37.72 -72.50 -4.44
CA PRO A 36 37.64 -73.66 -3.55
C PRO A 36 36.92 -74.88 -4.13
N SER A 37 36.02 -74.66 -5.09
CA SER A 37 35.31 -75.73 -5.79
C SER A 37 36.23 -76.67 -6.54
N GLU A 38 37.37 -76.18 -7.03
CA GLU A 38 38.37 -76.98 -7.74
C GLU A 38 39.09 -77.93 -6.77
N GLU A 39 39.52 -77.45 -5.60
CA GLU A 39 40.12 -78.28 -4.54
C GLU A 39 39.15 -79.38 -4.08
N PHE A 40 37.87 -79.03 -3.86
CA PHE A 40 36.85 -80.01 -3.46
C PHE A 40 36.67 -81.10 -4.52
N SER A 41 36.73 -80.73 -5.81
CA SER A 41 36.63 -81.69 -6.91
C SER A 41 37.86 -82.59 -6.99
N PHE A 42 39.05 -82.04 -6.74
CA PHE A 42 40.32 -82.77 -6.72
C PHE A 42 40.29 -83.88 -5.68
N TRP A 43 39.96 -83.57 -4.42
CA TRP A 43 39.95 -84.57 -3.33
C TRP A 43 38.88 -85.64 -3.53
N LYS A 44 37.68 -85.27 -4.00
CA LYS A 44 36.63 -86.25 -4.36
C LYS A 44 37.07 -87.20 -5.48
N ASN A 45 37.69 -86.66 -6.53
CA ASN A 45 38.19 -87.46 -7.64
C ASN A 45 39.38 -88.33 -7.22
N ARG A 46 40.28 -87.81 -6.38
CA ARG A 46 41.41 -88.56 -5.83
C ARG A 46 40.95 -89.74 -4.99
N LEU A 47 39.98 -89.51 -4.09
CA LEU A 47 39.37 -90.58 -3.29
C LEU A 47 38.75 -91.66 -4.18
N LYS A 48 37.91 -91.26 -5.14
CA LYS A 48 37.27 -92.17 -6.10
C LYS A 48 38.31 -93.02 -6.85
N ASN A 49 39.38 -92.40 -7.35
CA ASN A 49 40.44 -93.09 -8.07
C ASN A 49 41.24 -94.04 -7.17
N LEU A 50 41.57 -93.65 -5.94
CA LEU A 50 42.29 -94.50 -4.99
C LEU A 50 41.48 -95.73 -4.56
N LEU A 51 40.17 -95.58 -4.35
CA LEU A 51 39.27 -96.70 -4.09
C LEU A 51 39.23 -97.67 -5.28
N PHE A 52 39.18 -97.16 -6.51
CA PHE A 52 39.28 -98.02 -7.69
C PHE A 52 40.62 -98.75 -7.80
N ILE A 53 41.74 -98.07 -7.51
CA ILE A 53 43.07 -98.70 -7.51
C ILE A 53 43.16 -99.76 -6.41
N GLN A 54 42.61 -99.49 -5.22
CA GLN A 54 42.54 -100.45 -4.12
C GLN A 54 41.74 -101.70 -4.50
N ASP A 55 40.57 -101.54 -5.13
CA ASP A 55 39.75 -102.65 -5.64
C ASP A 55 40.49 -103.47 -6.70
N GLN A 56 41.24 -102.80 -7.60
CA GLN A 56 42.06 -103.48 -8.61
C GLN A 56 43.20 -104.30 -7.99
N LEU A 57 43.90 -103.76 -6.99
CA LEU A 57 44.97 -104.45 -6.27
C LEU A 57 44.44 -105.61 -5.39
N LEU A 58 43.18 -105.56 -4.97
CA LEU A 58 42.49 -106.63 -4.24
C LEU A 58 41.79 -107.64 -5.17
N SER A 59 41.77 -107.40 -6.47
CA SER A 59 41.11 -108.29 -7.44
C SER A 59 41.71 -109.69 -7.44
N ALA A 60 40.92 -110.69 -7.80
CA ALA A 60 41.37 -112.09 -7.85
C ALA A 60 42.62 -112.31 -8.73
N LYS A 61 42.79 -111.51 -9.80
CA LYS A 61 43.98 -111.56 -10.67
C LYS A 61 45.21 -110.97 -10.01
N ALA A 62 45.09 -109.84 -9.31
CA ALA A 62 46.19 -109.23 -8.57
C ALA A 62 46.62 -110.08 -7.37
N GLN A 63 45.66 -110.75 -6.69
CA GLN A 63 45.96 -111.70 -5.63
C GLN A 63 46.71 -112.94 -6.13
N GLN A 64 46.44 -113.39 -7.36
CA GLN A 64 47.24 -114.47 -7.99
C GLN A 64 48.70 -114.04 -8.20
N VAL A 65 48.94 -112.85 -8.75
CA VAL A 65 50.28 -112.26 -8.89
C VAL A 65 51.00 -112.17 -7.54
N SER A 66 50.30 -111.70 -6.49
CA SER A 66 50.79 -111.68 -5.10
C SER A 66 51.17 -113.06 -4.58
N SER A 67 50.34 -114.09 -4.83
CA SER A 67 50.60 -115.45 -4.34
C SER A 67 51.82 -116.10 -5.01
N ILE A 68 52.05 -115.80 -6.30
CA ILE A 68 53.20 -116.29 -7.06
C ILE A 68 54.50 -115.64 -6.56
N LEU A 69 54.50 -114.31 -6.36
CA LEU A 69 55.67 -113.57 -5.87
C LEU A 69 56.07 -113.99 -4.45
N LYS A 70 55.08 -114.30 -3.60
CA LYS A 70 55.32 -114.78 -2.23
C LYS A 70 55.84 -116.22 -2.18
N ALA A 71 55.38 -117.09 -3.08
CA ALA A 71 55.81 -118.48 -3.12
C ALA A 71 57.28 -118.64 -3.56
N GLU A 72 57.75 -117.75 -4.42
CA GLU A 72 59.10 -117.75 -5.01
C GLU A 72 60.10 -116.82 -4.27
N ASP A 73 59.70 -116.20 -3.15
CA ASP A 73 60.51 -115.28 -2.32
C ASP A 73 61.17 -114.13 -3.12
N SER A 74 60.41 -113.54 -4.06
CA SER A 74 60.89 -112.45 -4.92
C SER A 74 61.04 -111.12 -4.17
N ILE A 75 62.09 -110.35 -4.51
CA ILE A 75 62.36 -109.01 -3.95
C ILE A 75 61.20 -108.04 -4.25
N TYR A 76 60.46 -108.25 -5.34
CA TYR A 76 59.32 -107.42 -5.73
C TYR A 76 58.05 -107.67 -4.89
N TRP A 77 58.01 -108.73 -4.07
CA TRP A 77 56.92 -108.94 -3.12
C TRP A 77 56.84 -107.82 -2.07
N ALA A 78 58.00 -107.38 -1.56
CA ALA A 78 58.07 -106.25 -0.63
C ALA A 78 57.57 -104.95 -1.30
N ALA A 79 57.96 -104.70 -2.55
CA ALA A 79 57.51 -103.55 -3.31
C ALA A 79 55.98 -103.53 -3.53
N LEU A 80 55.35 -104.68 -3.79
CA LEU A 80 53.89 -104.79 -3.91
C LEU A 80 53.17 -104.59 -2.57
N GLN A 81 53.73 -105.10 -1.46
CA GLN A 81 53.19 -104.85 -0.12
C GLN A 81 53.28 -103.37 0.26
N ASP A 82 54.42 -102.73 -0.02
CA ASP A 82 54.58 -101.29 0.17
C ASP A 82 53.62 -100.48 -0.70
N LEU A 83 53.39 -100.91 -1.94
CA LEU A 83 52.40 -100.29 -2.82
C LEU A 83 50.99 -100.36 -2.24
N GLN A 84 50.54 -101.54 -1.79
CA GLN A 84 49.23 -101.72 -1.16
C GLN A 84 49.08 -100.89 0.10
N ARG A 85 50.14 -100.82 0.93
CA ARG A 85 50.18 -99.98 2.13
C ARG A 85 50.08 -98.50 1.78
N HIS A 86 50.86 -98.00 0.82
CA HIS A 86 50.79 -96.61 0.38
C HIS A 86 49.43 -96.23 -0.23
N VAL A 87 48.78 -97.13 -0.97
CA VAL A 87 47.42 -96.91 -1.49
C VAL A 87 46.41 -96.86 -0.34
N GLN A 88 46.48 -97.75 0.65
CA GLN A 88 45.61 -97.71 1.84
C GLN A 88 45.80 -96.42 2.65
N GLU A 89 47.05 -95.99 2.85
CA GLU A 89 47.37 -94.72 3.50
C GLU A 89 46.81 -93.52 2.72
N GLY A 90 46.93 -93.54 1.38
CA GLY A 90 46.36 -92.53 0.49
C GLY A 90 44.82 -92.49 0.51
N VAL A 91 44.16 -93.66 0.54
CA VAL A 91 42.69 -93.74 0.72
C VAL A 91 42.29 -93.11 2.05
N ARG A 92 42.97 -93.49 3.15
CA ARG A 92 42.70 -92.93 4.48
C ARG A 92 42.86 -91.40 4.52
N GLU A 93 43.90 -90.88 3.89
CA GLU A 93 44.11 -89.44 3.74
C GLU A 93 42.97 -88.79 2.93
N ALA A 94 42.64 -89.33 1.75
CA ALA A 94 41.64 -88.75 0.88
C ALA A 94 40.21 -88.83 1.45
N GLU A 95 39.88 -89.90 2.19
CA GLU A 95 38.61 -90.06 2.91
C GLU A 95 38.46 -89.02 4.01
N ASP A 96 39.47 -88.87 4.87
CA ASP A 96 39.47 -87.91 5.98
C ASP A 96 39.32 -86.46 5.46
N ILE A 97 40.11 -86.10 4.44
CA ILE A 97 40.09 -84.75 3.86
C ILE A 97 38.74 -84.48 3.18
N THR A 98 38.23 -85.42 2.39
CA THR A 98 36.93 -85.25 1.69
C THR A 98 35.77 -85.10 2.68
N LEU A 99 35.79 -85.88 3.77
CA LEU A 99 34.78 -85.79 4.84
C LEU A 99 34.79 -84.40 5.50
N HIS A 100 35.97 -83.92 5.92
CA HIS A 100 36.09 -82.66 6.66
C HIS A 100 36.01 -81.41 5.77
N LEU A 101 36.26 -81.51 4.46
CA LEU A 101 36.01 -80.41 3.50
C LEU A 101 34.52 -80.20 3.20
N THR A 102 33.67 -81.21 3.42
CA THR A 102 32.24 -81.15 3.07
C THR A 102 31.48 -79.99 3.76
N PRO A 103 31.67 -79.71 5.07
CA PRO A 103 31.03 -78.55 5.71
C PRO A 103 31.48 -77.19 5.15
N VAL A 104 32.76 -77.07 4.77
CA VAL A 104 33.28 -75.84 4.12
C VAL A 104 32.66 -75.69 2.74
N GLN A 105 32.60 -76.78 1.96
CA GLN A 105 31.94 -76.80 0.65
C GLN A 105 30.47 -76.39 0.73
N GLN A 106 29.71 -76.93 1.69
CA GLN A 106 28.30 -76.55 1.89
C GLN A 106 28.17 -75.06 2.19
N LYS A 107 28.98 -74.54 3.13
CA LYS A 107 28.89 -73.13 3.50
C LYS A 107 29.28 -72.20 2.34
N LEU A 108 30.32 -72.54 1.57
CA LEU A 108 30.71 -71.75 0.40
C LEU A 108 29.67 -71.84 -0.73
N SER A 109 28.95 -72.96 -0.84
CA SER A 109 27.84 -73.09 -1.80
C SER A 109 26.67 -72.19 -1.40
N GLU A 110 26.35 -72.08 -0.10
CA GLU A 110 25.38 -71.09 0.38
C GLU A 110 25.83 -69.67 0.04
N VAL A 111 27.09 -69.32 0.32
CA VAL A 111 27.67 -67.99 0.03
C VAL A 111 27.55 -67.60 -1.45
N LEU A 112 27.70 -68.57 -2.37
CA LEU A 112 27.52 -68.34 -3.81
C LEU A 112 26.08 -68.00 -4.22
N GLU A 113 25.09 -68.43 -3.45
CA GLU A 113 23.66 -68.18 -3.72
C GLU A 113 23.12 -66.93 -2.99
N MET A 114 23.93 -66.31 -2.13
CA MET A 114 23.51 -65.17 -1.32
C MET A 114 23.63 -63.83 -2.05
N ASP A 115 22.74 -62.89 -1.69
CA ASP A 115 22.90 -61.50 -2.07
C ASP A 115 24.19 -60.91 -1.47
N PHE A 116 24.90 -60.09 -2.26
CA PHE A 116 26.19 -59.53 -1.86
C PHE A 116 26.14 -58.78 -0.51
N LEU A 117 25.02 -58.11 -0.22
CA LEU A 117 24.75 -57.39 1.03
C LEU A 117 24.84 -58.26 2.28
N GLN A 118 24.55 -59.56 2.17
CA GLN A 118 24.51 -60.51 3.28
C GLN A 118 25.86 -61.22 3.51
N LEU A 119 26.81 -61.07 2.57
CA LEU A 119 28.09 -61.77 2.61
C LEU A 119 28.89 -61.38 3.85
N LYS A 120 28.93 -60.08 4.19
CA LYS A 120 29.65 -59.54 5.35
C LYS A 120 29.29 -60.26 6.65
N ASP A 121 28.02 -60.54 6.88
CA ASP A 121 27.53 -61.17 8.11
C ASP A 121 27.83 -62.68 8.16
N ASN A 122 28.14 -63.29 7.01
CA ASN A 122 28.42 -64.72 6.90
C ASN A 122 29.91 -65.05 6.88
N VAL A 123 30.79 -64.04 6.80
CA VAL A 123 32.23 -64.27 6.69
C VAL A 123 32.80 -64.96 7.92
N ALA A 124 32.33 -64.59 9.12
CA ALA A 124 32.71 -65.28 10.36
C ALA A 124 32.33 -66.77 10.32
N ALA A 125 31.12 -67.09 9.87
CA ALA A 125 30.67 -68.48 9.76
C ALA A 125 31.49 -69.29 8.74
N VAL A 126 31.99 -68.69 7.66
CA VAL A 126 32.92 -69.34 6.71
C VAL A 126 34.23 -69.67 7.42
N MET A 127 34.82 -68.68 8.11
CA MET A 127 36.08 -68.85 8.84
C MET A 127 35.96 -69.88 9.97
N ASP A 128 34.81 -69.95 10.66
CA ASP A 128 34.51 -70.99 11.65
C ASP A 128 34.57 -72.40 11.03
N LYS A 129 34.01 -72.60 9.82
CA LYS A 129 34.08 -73.91 9.14
C LYS A 129 35.52 -74.27 8.76
N VAL A 130 36.34 -73.29 8.39
CA VAL A 130 37.78 -73.51 8.12
C VAL A 130 38.54 -73.84 9.41
N GLY A 131 38.22 -73.20 10.53
CA GLY A 131 38.75 -73.54 11.85
C GLY A 131 38.36 -74.97 12.30
N LEU A 132 37.12 -75.38 12.02
CA LEU A 132 36.66 -76.75 12.26
C LEU A 132 37.37 -77.78 11.36
N LEU A 133 37.61 -77.46 10.09
CA LEU A 133 38.42 -78.30 9.19
C LEU A 133 39.84 -78.50 9.74
N TRP A 134 40.46 -77.43 10.23
CA TRP A 134 41.80 -77.48 10.82
C TRP A 134 41.87 -78.34 12.08
N THR A 135 40.85 -78.27 12.94
CA THR A 135 40.81 -79.02 14.21
C THR A 135 40.32 -80.45 14.06
N GLY A 136 39.49 -80.74 13.04
CA GLY A 136 38.86 -82.04 12.84
C GLY A 136 39.64 -83.03 11.99
N SER A 137 40.40 -82.57 10.99
CA SER A 137 41.11 -83.45 10.06
C SER A 137 42.54 -83.78 10.51
N GLU A 138 42.87 -85.07 10.53
CA GLU A 138 44.22 -85.55 10.85
C GLU A 138 45.23 -85.24 9.73
N PHE A 139 44.76 -85.16 8.48
CA PHE A 139 45.64 -84.99 7.31
C PHE A 139 45.63 -83.59 6.71
N TYR A 140 44.57 -82.81 6.92
CA TYR A 140 44.44 -81.47 6.34
C TYR A 140 45.11 -80.36 7.17
N CYS A 141 45.38 -80.61 8.46
CA CYS A 141 45.97 -79.66 9.43
C CYS A 141 47.47 -79.32 9.15
N ARG A 142 47.80 -79.03 7.89
CA ARG A 142 49.11 -78.60 7.41
C ARG A 142 49.04 -77.15 6.96
N PRO A 143 49.95 -76.26 7.43
CA PRO A 143 49.96 -74.84 7.06
C PRO A 143 49.81 -74.57 5.56
N ARG A 144 50.52 -75.33 4.72
CA ARG A 144 50.50 -75.15 3.25
C ARG A 144 49.12 -75.36 2.63
N ARG A 145 48.35 -76.37 3.06
CA ARG A 145 47.00 -76.67 2.54
C ARG A 145 45.99 -75.62 2.98
N THR A 146 46.08 -75.18 4.22
CA THR A 146 45.19 -74.15 4.76
C THR A 146 45.45 -72.78 4.15
N VAL A 147 46.71 -72.42 3.91
CA VAL A 147 47.05 -71.17 3.19
C VAL A 147 46.45 -71.20 1.78
N VAL A 148 46.60 -72.31 1.04
CA VAL A 148 46.02 -72.47 -0.31
C VAL A 148 44.50 -72.32 -0.28
N LEU A 149 43.80 -73.03 0.59
CA LEU A 149 42.33 -72.90 0.70
C LEU A 149 41.90 -71.49 1.07
N LEU A 150 42.60 -70.82 1.99
CA LEU A 150 42.29 -69.45 2.36
C LEU A 150 42.55 -68.46 1.21
N GLN A 151 43.58 -68.68 0.39
CA GLN A 151 43.82 -67.92 -0.84
C GLN A 151 42.69 -68.15 -1.85
N GLU A 152 42.23 -69.39 -2.03
CA GLU A 152 41.09 -69.72 -2.90
C GLU A 152 39.80 -69.05 -2.42
N ILE A 153 39.55 -69.04 -1.11
CA ILE A 153 38.41 -68.30 -0.53
C ILE A 153 38.56 -66.80 -0.81
N CYS A 154 39.76 -66.23 -0.67
CA CYS A 154 39.99 -64.83 -1.03
C CYS A 154 39.70 -64.58 -2.53
N ASN A 155 40.17 -65.46 -3.42
CA ASN A 155 39.90 -65.37 -4.86
C ASN A 155 38.40 -65.42 -5.16
N LEU A 156 37.65 -66.28 -4.48
CA LEU A 156 36.20 -66.38 -4.59
C LEU A 156 35.52 -65.05 -4.19
N TYR A 157 35.89 -64.47 -3.06
CA TYR A 157 35.32 -63.17 -2.62
C TYR A 157 35.69 -62.03 -3.58
N ILE A 158 36.88 -62.07 -4.19
CA ILE A 158 37.29 -61.11 -5.24
C ILE A 158 36.41 -61.27 -6.48
N GLN A 159 36.16 -62.51 -6.93
CA GLN A 159 35.26 -62.78 -8.07
C GLN A 159 33.85 -62.26 -7.78
N LEU A 160 33.26 -62.62 -6.63
CA LEU A 160 31.95 -62.12 -6.22
C LEU A 160 31.89 -60.59 -6.17
N SER A 161 32.99 -59.95 -5.75
CA SER A 161 33.10 -58.49 -5.70
C SER A 161 33.15 -57.85 -7.10
N ARG A 162 33.84 -58.49 -8.05
CA ARG A 162 33.92 -58.04 -9.46
C ARG A 162 32.64 -58.32 -10.24
N ASP A 163 31.88 -59.35 -9.87
CA ASP A 163 30.56 -59.61 -10.45
C ASP A 163 29.51 -58.60 -9.93
N PHE A 164 29.66 -58.17 -8.67
CA PHE A 164 28.81 -57.15 -8.07
C PHE A 164 29.14 -55.72 -8.55
N LEU A 165 30.44 -55.41 -8.73
CA LEU A 165 30.89 -54.12 -9.27
C LEU A 165 31.05 -54.21 -10.78
N PRO A 166 30.22 -53.54 -11.60
CA PRO A 166 30.27 -53.65 -13.06
C PRO A 166 31.55 -52.98 -13.61
N GLY A 167 32.66 -53.73 -13.67
CA GLY A 167 34.01 -53.36 -14.15
C GLY A 167 34.19 -51.93 -14.67
N GLN A 168 34.02 -51.73 -15.97
CA GLN A 168 34.20 -50.41 -16.63
C GLN A 168 33.19 -49.35 -16.19
N GLU A 169 31.96 -49.74 -15.83
CA GLU A 169 30.91 -48.81 -15.42
C GLU A 169 31.21 -48.15 -14.07
N VAL A 170 32.03 -48.79 -13.22
CA VAL A 170 32.46 -48.21 -11.95
C VAL A 170 33.02 -46.80 -12.16
N ILE A 171 33.88 -46.61 -13.16
CA ILE A 171 34.48 -45.31 -13.50
C ILE A 171 33.64 -44.55 -14.53
N GLY A 172 32.93 -45.25 -15.43
CA GLY A 172 32.03 -44.62 -16.41
C GLY A 172 30.94 -43.74 -15.78
N VAL A 173 30.42 -44.15 -14.61
CA VAL A 173 29.36 -43.42 -13.88
C VAL A 173 29.85 -42.11 -13.27
N LEU A 174 31.17 -41.87 -13.19
CA LEU A 174 31.72 -40.62 -12.66
C LEU A 174 31.17 -39.38 -13.35
N VAL A 175 30.85 -39.43 -14.65
CA VAL A 175 30.31 -38.29 -15.43
C VAL A 175 28.88 -37.91 -15.02
N SER A 176 28.13 -38.83 -14.41
CA SER A 176 26.74 -38.63 -14.01
C SER A 176 26.63 -38.51 -12.48
N GLU A 177 26.37 -39.63 -11.78
CA GLU A 177 26.15 -39.64 -10.33
C GLU A 177 27.06 -40.66 -9.62
N PRO A 178 28.15 -40.23 -8.97
CA PRO A 178 29.08 -41.16 -8.31
C PRO A 178 28.52 -41.79 -7.01
N GLY A 179 27.36 -41.34 -6.53
CA GLY A 179 26.81 -41.68 -5.20
C GLY A 179 26.46 -43.15 -4.99
N PRO A 180 25.60 -43.77 -5.83
CA PRO A 180 25.20 -45.18 -5.68
C PRO A 180 26.41 -46.13 -5.74
N VAL A 181 27.25 -45.98 -6.77
CA VAL A 181 28.45 -46.80 -6.98
C VAL A 181 29.44 -46.65 -5.81
N LEU A 182 29.57 -45.45 -5.23
CA LEU A 182 30.42 -45.24 -4.04
C LEU A 182 29.92 -46.04 -2.82
N GLN A 183 28.62 -46.25 -2.66
CA GLN A 183 28.07 -47.10 -1.59
C GLN A 183 28.36 -48.58 -1.85
N ASP A 184 28.25 -49.01 -3.10
CA ASP A 184 28.57 -50.38 -3.51
C ASP A 184 30.05 -50.69 -3.30
N ILE A 185 30.96 -49.78 -3.68
CA ILE A 185 32.41 -49.90 -3.40
C ILE A 185 32.66 -49.97 -1.89
N ARG A 186 32.00 -49.13 -1.09
CA ARG A 186 32.12 -49.14 0.38
C ARG A 186 31.68 -50.47 0.97
N LEU A 187 30.58 -51.04 0.48
CA LEU A 187 30.06 -52.33 0.92
C LEU A 187 31.06 -53.45 0.62
N VAL A 188 31.64 -53.46 -0.59
CA VAL A 188 32.67 -54.43 -0.99
C VAL A 188 33.89 -54.30 -0.07
N ILE A 189 34.44 -53.10 0.10
CA ILE A 189 35.60 -52.85 0.98
C ILE A 189 35.31 -53.36 2.40
N GLN A 190 34.15 -53.05 2.95
CA GLN A 190 33.75 -53.50 4.29
C GLN A 190 33.64 -55.02 4.39
N THR A 191 33.13 -55.68 3.34
CA THR A 191 32.99 -57.14 3.29
C THR A 191 34.36 -57.82 3.25
N LEU A 192 35.29 -57.32 2.43
CA LEU A 192 36.66 -57.86 2.36
C LEU A 192 37.46 -57.56 3.64
N GLN A 193 37.25 -56.41 4.27
CA GLN A 193 37.82 -56.11 5.59
C GLN A 193 37.26 -57.04 6.68
N ALA A 194 35.97 -57.37 6.61
CA ALA A 194 35.35 -58.35 7.51
C ALA A 194 35.94 -59.77 7.34
N LEU A 195 36.36 -60.14 6.12
CA LEU A 195 37.10 -61.38 5.87
C LEU A 195 38.45 -61.40 6.59
N LYS A 196 39.19 -60.30 6.54
CA LYS A 196 40.46 -60.18 7.27
C LYS A 196 40.24 -60.18 8.78
N SER A 197 39.21 -59.48 9.28
CA SER A 197 38.93 -59.47 10.73
C SER A 197 38.48 -60.84 11.23
N ALA A 198 37.61 -61.53 10.51
CA ALA A 198 37.16 -62.88 10.85
C ALA A 198 38.31 -63.90 10.87
N PHE A 199 39.27 -63.79 9.94
CA PHE A 199 40.50 -64.60 9.98
C PHE A 199 41.30 -64.35 11.26
N CYS A 200 41.54 -63.07 11.61
CA CYS A 200 42.29 -62.71 12.82
C CYS A 200 41.57 -63.17 14.10
N GLU A 201 40.25 -63.06 14.15
CA GLU A 201 39.42 -63.56 15.24
C GLU A 201 39.54 -65.08 15.36
N GLN A 202 39.43 -65.82 14.27
CA GLN A 202 39.60 -67.28 14.27
C GLN A 202 41.01 -67.69 14.69
N GLN A 203 42.05 -67.02 14.20
CA GLN A 203 43.43 -67.26 14.63
C GLN A 203 43.57 -67.09 16.16
N SER A 204 43.00 -66.01 16.71
CA SER A 204 43.03 -65.73 18.15
C SER A 204 42.24 -66.78 18.96
N GLN A 205 41.08 -67.22 18.45
CA GLN A 205 40.26 -68.24 19.08
C GLN A 205 40.99 -69.59 19.14
N LEU A 206 41.67 -70.00 18.06
CA LEU A 206 42.46 -71.23 18.02
C LEU A 206 43.67 -71.17 18.97
N GLU A 207 44.31 -70.01 19.12
CA GLU A 207 45.38 -69.79 20.11
C GLU A 207 44.87 -69.92 21.56
N LEU A 208 43.72 -69.33 21.86
CA LEU A 208 43.08 -69.43 23.18
C LEU A 208 42.63 -70.85 23.50
N GLN A 209 42.09 -71.59 22.53
CA GLN A 209 41.71 -72.99 22.71
C GLN A 209 42.92 -73.88 23.00
N ASN A 210 44.05 -73.64 22.33
CA ASN A 210 45.30 -74.37 22.56
C ASN A 210 45.91 -74.12 23.94
N GLN A 211 45.73 -72.93 24.51
CA GLN A 211 46.18 -72.64 25.89
C GLN A 211 45.38 -73.41 26.96
N ASN A 212 44.16 -73.85 26.63
CA ASN A 212 43.24 -74.50 27.57
C ASN A 212 43.19 -76.03 27.47
N GLN A 213 43.93 -76.66 26.53
CA GLN A 213 43.94 -78.11 26.31
C GLN A 213 45.22 -78.80 26.83
N ALA A 214 45.10 -80.04 27.33
CA ALA A 214 46.23 -80.83 27.83
C ALA A 214 47.18 -81.35 26.73
N THR A 215 46.68 -81.44 25.48
CA THR A 215 47.44 -81.76 24.28
C THR A 215 47.24 -80.62 23.28
N PRO A 216 48.27 -79.81 22.97
CA PRO A 216 48.13 -78.67 22.08
C PRO A 216 47.90 -79.16 20.64
N THR A 217 46.83 -78.67 20.00
CA THR A 217 46.69 -78.78 18.54
C THR A 217 47.61 -77.76 17.87
N PRO A 218 48.12 -78.01 16.65
CA PRO A 218 48.94 -77.02 15.96
C PRO A 218 48.12 -75.74 15.72
N SER A 219 48.67 -74.56 16.00
CA SER A 219 48.03 -73.28 15.66
C SER A 219 48.33 -72.86 14.22
N TRP A 220 47.63 -71.85 13.71
CA TRP A 220 47.98 -71.22 12.44
C TRP A 220 49.30 -70.43 12.58
N THR A 221 50.40 -71.09 12.26
CA THR A 221 51.78 -70.59 12.44
C THR A 221 52.35 -69.88 11.21
N PHE A 222 51.52 -69.60 10.20
CA PHE A 222 51.93 -68.97 8.95
C PHE A 222 51.64 -67.45 8.94
N PRO A 223 52.49 -66.64 8.26
CA PRO A 223 52.23 -65.21 8.11
C PRO A 223 50.97 -64.89 7.31
N SER A 224 50.19 -63.89 7.75
CA SER A 224 48.93 -63.47 7.10
C SER A 224 49.12 -62.95 5.67
N HIS A 225 50.26 -62.37 5.33
CA HIS A 225 50.55 -61.88 3.97
C HIS A 225 50.57 -63.01 2.93
N LEU A 226 50.84 -64.25 3.33
CA LEU A 226 50.77 -65.39 2.41
C LEU A 226 49.32 -65.66 1.98
N VAL A 227 48.35 -65.40 2.85
CA VAL A 227 46.93 -65.57 2.53
C VAL A 227 46.39 -64.37 1.75
N PHE A 228 46.70 -63.15 2.20
CA PHE A 228 46.01 -61.94 1.75
C PHE A 228 46.70 -61.15 0.66
N PHE A 229 47.87 -61.56 0.15
CA PHE A 229 48.62 -60.76 -0.84
C PHE A 229 47.74 -60.24 -1.99
N HIS A 230 47.00 -61.13 -2.66
CA HIS A 230 46.14 -60.76 -3.79
C HIS A 230 44.91 -59.96 -3.36
N LEU A 231 44.30 -60.32 -2.22
CA LEU A 231 43.20 -59.58 -1.63
C LEU A 231 43.59 -58.14 -1.30
N ASP A 232 44.78 -57.93 -0.73
CA ASP A 232 45.29 -56.63 -0.31
C ASP A 232 45.59 -55.73 -1.51
N THR A 233 46.13 -56.30 -2.61
CA THR A 233 46.27 -55.56 -3.88
C THR A 233 44.92 -55.09 -4.40
N PHE A 234 43.90 -55.96 -4.42
CA PHE A 234 42.55 -55.58 -4.84
C PHE A 234 41.90 -54.56 -3.89
N LEU A 235 42.07 -54.70 -2.58
CA LEU A 235 41.56 -53.76 -1.57
C LEU A 235 42.17 -52.37 -1.74
N ASN A 236 43.48 -52.28 -1.96
CA ASN A 236 44.17 -51.01 -2.21
C ASN A 236 43.64 -50.34 -3.49
N ARG A 237 43.43 -51.11 -4.55
CA ARG A 237 42.83 -50.61 -5.80
C ARG A 237 41.43 -50.05 -5.57
N LEU A 238 40.57 -50.77 -4.84
CA LEU A 238 39.23 -50.30 -4.49
C LEU A 238 39.24 -49.04 -3.61
N LEU A 239 40.18 -48.93 -2.67
CA LEU A 239 40.36 -47.72 -1.86
C LEU A 239 40.75 -46.52 -2.72
N SER A 240 41.63 -46.72 -3.71
CA SER A 240 41.99 -45.67 -4.67
C SER A 240 40.80 -45.22 -5.51
N ILE A 241 40.01 -46.17 -6.03
CA ILE A 241 38.77 -45.87 -6.78
C ILE A 241 37.76 -45.14 -5.87
N GLN A 242 37.58 -45.59 -4.63
CA GLN A 242 36.72 -44.94 -3.65
C GLN A 242 37.09 -43.46 -3.46
N GLU A 243 38.38 -43.14 -3.36
CA GLU A 243 38.86 -41.77 -3.22
C GLU A 243 38.57 -40.93 -4.47
N VAL A 244 38.70 -41.50 -5.69
CA VAL A 244 38.30 -40.82 -6.95
C VAL A 244 36.82 -40.43 -6.92
N HIS A 245 35.93 -41.36 -6.56
CA HIS A 245 34.49 -41.08 -6.45
C HIS A 245 34.20 -40.01 -5.40
N LEU A 246 34.90 -40.05 -4.26
CA LEU A 246 34.73 -39.10 -3.16
C LEU A 246 35.18 -37.69 -3.55
N VAL A 247 36.31 -37.56 -4.24
CA VAL A 247 36.79 -36.29 -4.80
C VAL A 247 35.80 -35.76 -5.84
N THR A 248 35.34 -36.63 -6.74
CA THR A 248 34.42 -36.24 -7.81
C THR A 248 33.10 -35.71 -7.25
N ALA A 249 32.53 -36.39 -6.26
CA ALA A 249 31.32 -35.93 -5.57
C ALA A 249 31.52 -34.56 -4.88
N ARG A 250 32.71 -34.28 -4.34
CA ARG A 250 33.06 -32.98 -3.74
C ARG A 250 33.16 -31.88 -4.79
N PHE A 251 33.89 -32.11 -5.88
CA PHE A 251 34.05 -31.12 -6.96
C PHE A 251 32.72 -30.80 -7.67
N TYR A 252 31.77 -31.73 -7.72
CA TYR A 252 30.41 -31.43 -8.20
C TYR A 252 29.66 -30.39 -7.37
N GLN A 253 30.03 -30.16 -6.11
CA GLN A 253 29.43 -29.07 -5.32
C GLN A 253 29.88 -27.67 -5.80
N LEU A 254 30.91 -27.57 -6.64
CA LEU A 254 31.39 -26.29 -7.21
C LEU A 254 30.50 -25.74 -8.32
N ASP A 255 29.63 -26.55 -8.94
CA ASP A 255 28.77 -26.12 -10.05
C ASP A 255 27.86 -24.94 -9.64
N GLN A 256 27.38 -24.96 -8.39
CA GLN A 256 26.49 -23.93 -7.84
C GLN A 256 27.22 -22.85 -7.03
N ALA A 257 28.55 -22.89 -6.95
CA ALA A 257 29.33 -21.97 -6.14
C ALA A 257 29.46 -20.60 -6.82
N VAL A 258 28.76 -19.60 -6.29
CA VAL A 258 28.82 -18.21 -6.79
C VAL A 258 29.29 -17.27 -5.68
N LEU A 259 30.41 -16.60 -5.92
CA LEU A 259 30.94 -15.58 -5.01
C LEU A 259 30.40 -14.20 -5.39
N SER A 260 29.83 -13.51 -4.40
CA SER A 260 29.34 -12.13 -4.56
C SER A 260 30.29 -11.16 -3.86
N GLY A 261 30.58 -10.01 -4.49
CA GLY A 261 31.45 -8.96 -3.93
C GLY A 261 32.23 -8.21 -5.02
N ALA A 262 33.09 -7.26 -4.60
CA ALA A 262 33.86 -6.42 -5.53
C ALA A 262 34.76 -7.23 -6.47
N SER A 263 35.38 -8.31 -5.97
CA SER A 263 36.15 -9.29 -6.76
C SER A 263 35.37 -10.57 -7.06
N GLY A 264 34.09 -10.65 -6.66
CA GLY A 264 33.32 -11.88 -6.69
C GLY A 264 33.11 -12.43 -8.10
N THR A 265 32.95 -11.56 -9.10
CA THR A 265 32.81 -11.95 -10.51
C THR A 265 34.07 -12.65 -11.04
N LEU A 266 35.26 -12.08 -10.79
CA LEU A 266 36.54 -12.66 -11.20
C LEU A 266 36.80 -14.00 -10.52
N LEU A 267 36.53 -14.08 -9.21
CA LEU A 267 36.73 -15.32 -8.44
C LEU A 267 35.73 -16.40 -8.86
N THR A 268 34.48 -16.05 -9.17
CA THR A 268 33.47 -16.99 -9.69
C THR A 268 33.88 -17.54 -11.05
N VAL A 269 34.42 -16.70 -11.95
CA VAL A 269 34.99 -17.17 -13.22
C VAL A 269 36.14 -18.14 -12.97
N GLY A 270 37.00 -17.87 -11.99
CA GLY A 270 38.07 -18.80 -11.58
C GLY A 270 37.55 -20.16 -11.11
N ILE A 271 36.50 -20.18 -10.27
CA ILE A 271 35.85 -21.43 -9.81
C ILE A 271 35.27 -22.20 -10.99
N GLN A 272 34.55 -21.50 -11.88
CA GLN A 272 33.95 -22.13 -13.06
C GLN A 272 35.00 -22.72 -14.00
N GLN A 273 36.14 -22.04 -14.19
CA GLN A 273 37.26 -22.58 -14.96
C GLN A 273 37.82 -23.86 -14.33
N VAL A 274 38.07 -23.86 -13.02
CA VAL A 274 38.54 -25.07 -12.31
C VAL A 274 37.52 -26.20 -12.44
N TYR A 275 36.23 -25.89 -12.32
CA TYR A 275 35.17 -26.89 -12.47
C TYR A 275 35.12 -27.46 -13.90
N GLN A 276 35.23 -26.63 -14.94
CA GLN A 276 35.28 -27.11 -16.33
C GLN A 276 36.53 -27.95 -16.61
N ASP A 277 37.70 -27.54 -16.10
CA ASP A 277 38.94 -28.30 -16.24
C ASP A 277 38.82 -29.66 -15.52
N PHE A 278 38.19 -29.70 -14.35
CA PHE A 278 37.88 -30.94 -13.62
C PHE A 278 36.98 -31.88 -14.43
N LEU A 279 35.91 -31.36 -15.05
CA LEU A 279 35.02 -32.15 -15.90
C LEU A 279 35.75 -32.79 -17.09
N VAL A 280 36.76 -32.12 -17.64
CA VAL A 280 37.60 -32.70 -18.70
C VAL A 280 38.38 -33.91 -18.16
N GLN A 281 38.99 -33.80 -16.98
CA GLN A 281 39.73 -34.92 -16.37
C GLN A 281 38.84 -36.11 -16.04
N VAL A 282 37.63 -35.87 -15.50
CA VAL A 282 36.65 -36.93 -15.25
C VAL A 282 36.24 -37.63 -16.55
N ARG A 283 36.03 -36.87 -17.64
CA ARG A 283 35.69 -37.45 -18.94
C ARG A 283 36.81 -38.32 -19.49
N LEU A 284 38.07 -37.88 -19.38
CA LEU A 284 39.24 -38.65 -19.82
C LEU A 284 39.34 -39.98 -19.05
N LEU A 285 39.24 -39.93 -17.72
CA LEU A 285 39.29 -41.14 -16.89
C LEU A 285 38.11 -42.09 -17.18
N SER A 286 36.90 -41.54 -17.37
CA SER A 286 35.70 -42.33 -17.71
C SER A 286 35.73 -42.98 -19.10
N ALA A 287 36.54 -42.44 -20.01
CA ALA A 287 36.69 -42.98 -21.36
C ALA A 287 37.78 -44.07 -21.45
N CYS A 288 38.44 -44.43 -20.34
CA CYS A 288 39.42 -45.51 -20.34
C CYS A 288 38.77 -46.83 -20.73
N SER A 289 39.38 -47.55 -21.67
CA SER A 289 38.96 -48.91 -22.06
C SER A 289 39.44 -50.00 -21.09
N CYS A 290 40.16 -49.62 -20.04
CA CYS A 290 40.72 -50.51 -19.03
C CYS A 290 39.65 -51.00 -18.04
N ASP A 291 39.87 -52.16 -17.39
CA ASP A 291 39.01 -52.60 -16.29
C ASP A 291 39.59 -52.07 -14.96
N PRO A 292 38.97 -51.05 -14.33
CA PRO A 292 39.48 -50.47 -13.10
C PRO A 292 39.46 -51.47 -11.93
N THR A 293 38.58 -52.48 -11.98
CA THR A 293 38.46 -53.50 -10.92
C THR A 293 39.50 -54.61 -11.05
N ASP A 294 40.24 -54.68 -12.16
CA ASP A 294 41.31 -55.68 -12.29
C ASP A 294 42.60 -55.21 -11.61
N PRO A 295 43.09 -55.92 -10.56
CA PRO A 295 44.34 -55.56 -9.89
C PRO A 295 45.59 -55.84 -10.73
N GLU A 296 45.51 -56.64 -11.80
CA GLU A 296 46.65 -56.94 -12.68
C GLU A 296 46.81 -55.89 -13.79
N ASP A 297 45.79 -55.07 -14.03
CA ASP A 297 45.81 -54.06 -15.09
C ASP A 297 46.58 -52.82 -14.64
N GLN A 298 47.83 -52.74 -15.10
CA GLN A 298 48.74 -51.60 -14.85
C GLN A 298 48.35 -50.36 -15.66
N THR A 299 47.50 -50.47 -16.69
CA THR A 299 47.15 -49.31 -17.52
C THR A 299 46.29 -48.30 -16.76
N PHE A 300 45.35 -48.78 -15.94
CA PHE A 300 44.54 -47.88 -15.10
C PHE A 300 45.36 -47.20 -13.99
N GLU A 301 46.42 -47.83 -13.44
CA GLU A 301 47.29 -47.14 -12.46
C GLU A 301 47.93 -45.90 -13.09
N LEU A 302 48.38 -45.98 -14.35
CA LEU A 302 48.99 -44.85 -15.06
C LEU A 302 47.99 -43.72 -15.34
N GLU A 303 46.76 -44.06 -15.73
CA GLU A 303 45.68 -43.07 -15.93
C GLU A 303 45.24 -42.44 -14.60
N LEU A 304 45.22 -43.23 -13.53
CA LEU A 304 44.89 -42.78 -12.18
C LEU A 304 45.95 -41.81 -11.64
N ASP A 305 47.23 -42.09 -11.84
CA ASP A 305 48.34 -41.19 -11.46
C ASP A 305 48.23 -39.84 -12.18
N GLN A 306 47.95 -39.86 -13.49
CA GLN A 306 47.73 -38.64 -14.26
C GLN A 306 46.52 -37.85 -13.75
N PHE A 307 45.41 -38.53 -13.43
CA PHE A 307 44.23 -37.90 -12.85
C PHE A 307 44.57 -37.20 -11.52
N TRP A 308 45.33 -37.86 -10.63
CA TRP A 308 45.73 -37.27 -9.35
C TRP A 308 46.64 -36.07 -9.51
N GLU A 309 47.60 -36.08 -10.44
CA GLU A 309 48.44 -34.92 -10.72
C GLU A 309 47.60 -33.70 -11.14
N GLN A 310 46.60 -33.91 -12.00
CA GLN A 310 45.71 -32.83 -12.45
C GLN A 310 44.77 -32.35 -11.35
N VAL A 311 44.17 -33.26 -10.57
CA VAL A 311 43.33 -32.90 -9.42
C VAL A 311 44.13 -32.05 -8.43
N LEU A 312 45.39 -32.40 -8.18
CA LEU A 312 46.28 -31.69 -7.27
C LEU A 312 46.59 -30.24 -7.71
N ASP A 313 46.71 -30.00 -9.02
CA ASP A 313 46.83 -28.65 -9.59
C ASP A 313 45.53 -27.84 -9.39
N LEU A 314 44.38 -28.45 -9.70
CA LEU A 314 43.06 -27.84 -9.53
C LEU A 314 42.77 -27.50 -8.05
N GLU A 315 43.12 -28.39 -7.13
CA GLU A 315 43.05 -28.14 -5.69
C GLU A 315 43.88 -26.90 -5.29
N THR A 316 45.08 -26.75 -5.85
CA THR A 316 45.97 -25.61 -5.57
C THR A 316 45.38 -24.30 -6.09
N ARG A 317 44.78 -24.32 -7.29
CA ARG A 317 44.05 -23.17 -7.85
C ARG A 317 42.85 -22.81 -6.99
N LEU A 318 42.07 -23.79 -6.49
CA LEU A 318 40.95 -23.54 -5.57
C LEU A 318 41.40 -22.95 -4.24
N VAL A 319 42.52 -23.43 -3.68
CA VAL A 319 43.13 -22.84 -2.48
C VAL A 319 43.46 -21.37 -2.71
N SER A 320 44.06 -21.01 -3.85
CA SER A 320 44.34 -19.61 -4.19
C SER A 320 43.08 -18.75 -4.27
N VAL A 321 42.01 -19.28 -4.90
CA VAL A 321 40.70 -18.60 -4.96
C VAL A 321 40.09 -18.42 -3.57
N LEU A 322 40.13 -19.45 -2.72
CA LEU A 322 39.61 -19.41 -1.36
C LEU A 322 40.37 -18.40 -0.51
N SER A 323 41.71 -18.44 -0.51
CA SER A 323 42.54 -17.47 0.20
C SER A 323 42.22 -16.05 -0.25
N LYS A 324 42.14 -15.81 -1.56
CA LYS A 324 41.81 -14.48 -2.09
C LYS A 324 40.39 -14.03 -1.72
N ALA A 325 39.41 -14.94 -1.75
CA ALA A 325 38.04 -14.65 -1.34
C ALA A 325 37.96 -14.27 0.15
N LEU A 326 38.70 -14.97 1.01
CA LEU A 326 38.81 -14.62 2.43
C LEU A 326 39.56 -13.31 2.64
N GLU A 327 40.52 -12.98 1.77
CA GLU A 327 41.21 -11.68 1.77
C GLU A 327 40.34 -10.49 1.44
N ASP A 328 39.43 -10.64 0.49
CA ASP A 328 38.56 -9.55 0.09
C ASP A 328 37.35 -9.36 1.04
N CYS A 329 37.19 -10.23 2.05
CA CYS A 329 36.16 -10.11 3.06
C CYS A 329 36.49 -9.03 4.09
N SER A 330 35.68 -7.97 4.12
CA SER A 330 35.75 -6.92 5.16
C SER A 330 35.03 -7.29 6.46
N GLU A 331 34.08 -8.23 6.39
CA GLU A 331 33.27 -8.66 7.52
C GLU A 331 33.41 -10.17 7.76
N VAL A 332 33.53 -10.54 9.03
CA VAL A 332 33.63 -11.93 9.49
C VAL A 332 32.39 -12.75 9.10
N ALA A 333 31.21 -12.11 9.07
CA ALA A 333 29.97 -12.73 8.61
C ALA A 333 30.01 -13.13 7.13
N SER A 334 30.67 -12.32 6.29
CA SER A 334 30.86 -12.63 4.87
C SER A 334 31.87 -13.77 4.69
N ALA A 335 32.98 -13.73 5.44
CA ALA A 335 33.95 -14.82 5.48
C ALA A 335 33.29 -16.16 5.90
N ALA A 336 32.38 -16.14 6.89
CA ALA A 336 31.66 -17.34 7.32
C ALA A 336 30.80 -17.96 6.21
N LYS A 337 30.21 -17.14 5.35
CA LYS A 337 29.45 -17.63 4.18
C LYS A 337 30.37 -18.27 3.14
N VAL A 338 31.54 -17.67 2.88
CA VAL A 338 32.54 -18.24 1.95
C VAL A 338 33.05 -19.58 2.47
N VAL A 339 33.47 -19.66 3.73
CA VAL A 339 33.93 -20.91 4.36
C VAL A 339 32.82 -21.98 4.32
N LYS A 340 31.57 -21.58 4.59
CA LYS A 340 30.42 -22.49 4.48
C LYS A 340 30.17 -22.97 3.05
N MET A 341 30.48 -22.17 2.03
CA MET A 341 30.35 -22.60 0.64
C MET A 341 31.40 -23.65 0.28
N PHE A 342 32.63 -23.50 0.78
CA PHE A 342 33.75 -24.42 0.51
C PHE A 342 33.90 -25.54 1.54
N TRP A 343 32.93 -25.73 2.44
CA TRP A 343 33.05 -26.62 3.61
C TRP A 343 33.50 -28.04 3.26
N PHE A 344 33.04 -28.57 2.12
CA PHE A 344 33.31 -29.93 1.64
C PHE A 344 34.79 -30.16 1.25
N PHE A 345 35.57 -29.09 1.13
CA PHE A 345 36.96 -29.10 0.66
C PHE A 345 37.97 -28.70 1.74
N LEU A 346 37.51 -28.18 2.89
CA LEU A 346 38.38 -27.61 3.93
C LEU A 346 39.28 -28.64 4.64
N ASP A 347 38.88 -29.91 4.65
CA ASP A 347 39.64 -30.99 5.30
C ASP A 347 40.92 -31.39 4.54
N ARG A 348 41.13 -30.89 3.31
CA ARG A 348 42.29 -31.24 2.50
C ARG A 348 43.58 -30.64 3.09
N PRO A 349 44.69 -31.40 3.12
CA PRO A 349 45.94 -30.97 3.76
C PRO A 349 46.49 -29.66 3.18
N ARG A 350 46.44 -29.48 1.85
CA ARG A 350 46.89 -28.23 1.19
C ARG A 350 46.05 -27.00 1.60
N VAL A 351 44.77 -27.21 1.89
CA VAL A 351 43.88 -26.14 2.36
C VAL A 351 44.19 -25.84 3.83
N GLN A 352 44.38 -26.87 4.65
CA GLN A 352 44.76 -26.73 6.05
C GLN A 352 46.12 -26.03 6.24
N ASP A 353 47.05 -26.16 5.29
CA ASP A 353 48.33 -25.44 5.34
C ASP A 353 48.18 -23.92 5.09
N GLN A 354 47.17 -23.50 4.32
CA GLN A 354 46.96 -22.10 3.89
C GLN A 354 45.86 -21.37 4.67
N LEU A 355 45.01 -22.08 5.40
CA LEU A 355 43.96 -21.53 6.26
C LEU A 355 44.46 -20.74 7.49
N PRO A 356 45.51 -21.16 8.24
CA PRO A 356 45.95 -20.51 9.46
C PRO A 356 46.21 -18.99 9.35
N PRO A 357 46.95 -18.47 8.35
CA PRO A 357 47.15 -17.03 8.22
C PRO A 357 45.84 -16.27 7.93
N CYS A 358 44.93 -16.87 7.18
CA CYS A 358 43.61 -16.29 6.92
C CYS A 358 42.76 -16.21 8.20
N LEU A 359 42.79 -17.28 9.01
CA LEU A 359 42.09 -17.35 10.29
C LEU A 359 42.64 -16.34 11.31
N ALA A 360 43.97 -16.20 11.39
CA ALA A 360 44.61 -15.22 12.26
C ALA A 360 44.20 -13.77 11.92
N ARG A 361 44.13 -13.43 10.63
CA ARG A 361 43.62 -12.10 10.24
C ARG A 361 42.15 -11.91 10.57
N LEU A 362 41.31 -12.92 10.36
CA LEU A 362 39.89 -12.85 10.74
C LEU A 362 39.75 -12.67 12.25
N GLU A 363 40.61 -13.30 13.05
CA GLU A 363 40.69 -13.08 14.49
C GLU A 363 41.02 -11.62 14.84
N ASP A 364 42.05 -11.05 14.20
CA ASP A 364 42.42 -9.64 14.37
C ASP A 364 41.27 -8.69 13.97
N GLN A 365 40.53 -9.02 12.91
CA GLN A 365 39.33 -8.27 12.51
C GLN A 365 38.24 -8.33 13.58
N VAL A 366 37.97 -9.51 14.18
CA VAL A 366 37.01 -9.62 15.28
C VAL A 366 37.46 -8.78 16.47
N LEU A 367 38.74 -8.85 16.85
CA LEU A 367 39.31 -8.06 17.95
C LEU A 367 39.14 -6.55 17.69
N SER A 368 39.48 -6.09 16.48
CA SER A 368 39.28 -4.70 16.08
C SER A 368 37.81 -4.27 16.11
N ASP A 369 36.89 -5.15 15.72
CA ASP A 369 35.45 -4.89 15.78
C ASP A 369 34.91 -4.82 17.22
N LEU A 370 35.47 -5.63 18.13
CA LEU A 370 35.18 -5.54 19.57
C LEU A 370 35.68 -4.21 20.14
N ASP A 371 36.91 -3.80 19.82
CA ASP A 371 37.49 -2.53 20.26
C ASP A 371 36.70 -1.33 19.72
N ARG A 372 36.29 -1.38 18.45
CA ARG A 372 35.41 -0.38 17.84
C ARG A 372 34.06 -0.31 18.55
N THR A 373 33.51 -1.47 18.95
CA THR A 373 32.26 -1.52 19.70
C THR A 373 32.39 -0.89 21.08
N GLU A 374 33.49 -1.10 21.78
CA GLU A 374 33.75 -0.45 23.06
C GLU A 374 33.97 1.07 22.90
N LEU A 375 34.70 1.50 21.87
CA LEU A 375 34.89 2.93 21.58
C LEU A 375 33.56 3.63 21.25
N GLU A 376 32.74 3.00 20.41
CA GLU A 376 31.39 3.48 20.08
C GLU A 376 30.53 3.53 21.35
N PHE A 377 30.67 2.54 22.23
CA PHE A 377 29.99 2.54 23.52
C PHE A 377 30.34 3.78 24.36
N TYR A 378 31.62 4.03 24.64
CA TYR A 378 32.01 5.17 25.49
C TYR A 378 31.69 6.54 24.86
N SER A 379 31.79 6.66 23.54
CA SER A 379 31.53 7.93 22.85
C SER A 379 30.04 8.32 22.81
N GLN A 380 29.13 7.34 22.87
CA GLN A 380 27.70 7.58 22.62
C GLN A 380 26.77 7.16 23.77
N LYS A 381 27.28 6.55 24.85
CA LYS A 381 26.47 6.08 25.98
C LYS A 381 25.55 7.13 26.63
N GLU A 382 25.94 8.41 26.55
CA GLU A 382 25.19 9.55 27.11
C GLU A 382 24.25 10.23 26.09
N LYS A 383 24.33 9.91 24.79
CA LYS A 383 23.55 10.59 23.73
C LYS A 383 22.88 9.65 22.72
N PRO A 384 22.13 8.62 23.13
CA PRO A 384 21.46 7.70 22.20
C PRO A 384 20.26 8.30 21.46
N GLU A 385 19.78 9.48 21.88
CA GLU A 385 18.64 10.19 21.29
C GLU A 385 18.88 10.57 19.81
N ARG A 386 20.14 10.59 19.35
CA ARG A 386 20.50 10.83 17.96
C ARG A 386 19.89 9.79 17.00
N TRP A 387 19.73 8.55 17.44
CA TRP A 387 19.19 7.44 16.64
C TRP A 387 17.72 7.13 16.97
N PHE A 388 17.22 7.55 18.14
CA PHE A 388 15.88 7.21 18.64
C PHE A 388 15.11 8.44 19.13
N ARG A 389 14.85 9.39 18.22
CA ARG A 389 14.27 10.72 18.52
C ARG A 389 12.88 10.73 19.19
N PHE A 390 12.12 9.64 19.10
CA PHE A 390 10.75 9.54 19.62
C PHE A 390 10.60 8.54 20.78
N CYS A 391 11.73 8.04 21.29
CA CYS A 391 11.76 7.12 22.42
C CYS A 391 12.19 7.86 23.69
N PRO A 392 11.66 7.50 24.87
CA PRO A 392 12.20 7.96 26.13
C PRO A 392 13.70 7.64 26.25
N ALA A 393 14.46 8.50 26.93
CA ALA A 393 15.92 8.37 27.05
C ALA A 393 16.35 6.99 27.56
N GLY A 394 15.68 6.45 28.60
CA GLY A 394 15.95 5.10 29.13
C GLY A 394 15.74 3.99 28.09
N ALA A 395 14.65 4.05 27.33
CA ALA A 395 14.37 3.10 26.25
C ALA A 395 15.38 3.21 25.10
N ALA A 396 15.75 4.43 24.71
CA ALA A 396 16.75 4.69 23.67
C ALA A 396 18.13 4.11 24.04
N ARG A 397 18.58 4.34 25.29
CA ARG A 397 19.83 3.77 25.85
C ARG A 397 19.83 2.25 25.78
N LEU A 398 18.73 1.60 26.20
CA LEU A 398 18.60 0.14 26.18
C LEU A 398 18.53 -0.44 24.77
N CYS A 399 17.79 0.19 23.86
CA CYS A 399 17.72 -0.20 22.46
C CYS A 399 19.09 -0.14 21.79
N TRP A 400 19.83 0.95 21.98
CA TRP A 400 21.17 1.10 21.44
C TRP A 400 22.15 0.07 22.02
N ASN A 401 22.16 -0.13 23.34
CA ASN A 401 22.95 -1.19 23.98
C ASN A 401 22.64 -2.59 23.42
N ARG A 402 21.35 -2.90 23.20
CA ARG A 402 20.91 -4.15 22.59
C ARG A 402 21.45 -4.32 21.17
N GLN A 403 21.53 -3.25 20.38
CA GLN A 403 22.10 -3.32 19.03
C GLN A 403 23.61 -3.61 19.05
N LEU A 404 24.37 -2.93 19.91
CA LEU A 404 25.80 -3.19 20.08
C LEU A 404 26.04 -4.64 20.51
N ARG A 405 25.27 -5.14 21.49
CA ARG A 405 25.37 -6.52 21.96
C ARG A 405 25.03 -7.53 20.86
N ARG A 406 23.98 -7.28 20.07
CA ARG A 406 23.62 -8.17 18.95
C ARG A 406 24.73 -8.21 17.90
N ARG A 407 25.31 -7.06 17.55
CA ARG A 407 26.47 -6.98 16.63
C ARG A 407 27.62 -7.83 17.15
N THR A 408 28.05 -7.61 18.40
CA THR A 408 29.13 -8.39 19.02
C THR A 408 28.84 -9.90 19.02
N GLN A 409 27.63 -10.30 19.40
CA GLN A 409 27.25 -11.71 19.43
C GLN A 409 27.24 -12.35 18.03
N GLU A 410 26.80 -11.62 17.01
CA GLU A 410 26.73 -12.13 15.64
C GLU A 410 28.13 -12.27 15.03
N THR A 411 29.03 -11.32 15.27
CA THR A 411 30.44 -11.42 14.85
C THR A 411 31.11 -12.65 15.48
N LEU A 412 30.90 -12.88 16.78
CA LEU A 412 31.46 -14.04 17.48
C LEU A 412 30.86 -15.37 16.99
N ARG A 413 29.56 -15.42 16.71
CA ARG A 413 28.90 -16.61 16.14
C ARG A 413 29.43 -16.93 14.74
N SER A 414 29.60 -15.91 13.92
CA SER A 414 30.16 -16.05 12.57
C SER A 414 31.57 -16.63 12.63
N PHE A 415 32.42 -16.09 13.51
CA PHE A 415 33.78 -16.59 13.72
C PHE A 415 33.81 -18.04 14.24
N ARG A 416 32.98 -18.37 15.23
CA ARG A 416 32.83 -19.75 15.73
C ARG A 416 32.40 -20.73 14.63
N THR A 417 31.53 -20.29 13.72
CA THR A 417 31.10 -21.11 12.59
C THR A 417 32.28 -21.43 11.67
N ILE A 418 33.12 -20.44 11.36
CA ILE A 418 34.34 -20.62 10.57
C ILE A 418 35.27 -21.64 11.23
N GLN A 419 35.54 -21.48 12.53
CA GLN A 419 36.45 -22.39 13.24
C GLN A 419 35.93 -23.83 13.32
N ASN A 420 34.64 -24.01 13.56
CA ASN A 420 34.03 -25.34 13.60
C ASN A 420 34.14 -26.05 12.25
N LEU A 421 34.06 -25.31 11.14
CA LEU A 421 34.21 -25.86 9.78
C LEU A 421 35.66 -26.09 9.37
N CYS A 422 36.63 -25.37 9.96
CA CYS A 422 38.06 -25.48 9.66
C CYS A 422 38.83 -26.40 10.64
N GLY A 423 38.21 -27.49 11.12
CA GLY A 423 38.91 -28.48 11.95
C GLY A 423 38.86 -28.25 13.48
N GLY A 424 37.97 -27.37 13.97
CA GLY A 424 37.67 -27.27 15.41
C GLY A 424 38.79 -26.69 16.27
N VAL A 425 39.65 -25.85 15.69
CA VAL A 425 40.71 -25.14 16.42
C VAL A 425 40.10 -24.28 17.54
N ALA A 426 40.64 -24.40 18.75
CA ALA A 426 40.17 -23.65 19.91
C ALA A 426 40.30 -22.14 19.68
N LEU A 427 39.29 -21.37 20.07
CA LEU A 427 39.35 -19.90 20.11
C LEU A 427 40.58 -19.46 20.89
N ALA A 428 41.29 -18.48 20.35
CA ALA A 428 42.37 -17.86 21.11
C ALA A 428 41.82 -17.33 22.45
N PRO A 429 42.50 -17.62 23.56
CA PRO A 429 42.03 -17.20 24.88
C PRO A 429 41.92 -15.67 24.99
N ALA A 430 42.76 -14.93 24.26
CA ALA A 430 42.70 -13.47 24.18
C ALA A 430 41.38 -12.96 23.59
N LEU A 431 40.90 -13.58 22.50
CA LEU A 431 39.63 -13.21 21.87
C LEU A 431 38.43 -13.50 22.78
N LEU A 432 38.41 -14.66 23.44
CA LEU A 432 37.37 -15.02 24.40
C LEU A 432 37.31 -14.04 25.57
N GLN A 433 38.46 -13.76 26.17
CA GLN A 433 38.55 -12.82 27.28
C GLN A 433 38.08 -11.41 26.86
N ARG A 434 38.46 -10.95 25.66
CA ARG A 434 38.04 -9.64 25.15
C ARG A 434 36.54 -9.58 24.86
N ALA A 435 35.99 -10.65 24.28
CA ALA A 435 34.56 -10.78 24.03
C ALA A 435 33.75 -10.75 25.33
N GLU A 436 34.21 -11.47 26.36
CA GLU A 436 33.59 -11.47 27.69
C GLU A 436 33.59 -10.07 28.31
N GLN A 437 34.73 -9.36 28.27
CA GLN A 437 34.82 -7.98 28.77
C GLN A 437 33.79 -7.04 28.12
N VAL A 438 33.66 -7.07 26.79
CA VAL A 438 32.69 -6.21 26.08
C VAL A 438 31.25 -6.62 26.41
N VAL A 439 30.96 -7.92 26.52
CA VAL A 439 29.62 -8.41 26.85
C VAL A 439 29.24 -8.05 28.29
N GLU A 440 30.16 -8.17 29.24
CA GLU A 440 29.97 -7.76 30.64
C GLU A 440 29.74 -6.25 30.73
N LEU A 441 30.57 -5.43 30.07
CA LEU A 441 30.40 -3.98 30.02
C LEU A 441 29.01 -3.57 29.47
N LEU A 442 28.56 -4.22 28.40
CA LEU A 442 27.22 -3.96 27.85
C LEU A 442 26.11 -4.46 28.79
N GLN A 443 26.33 -5.54 29.53
CA GLN A 443 25.37 -6.07 30.50
C GLN A 443 25.26 -5.16 31.74
N ASP A 444 26.36 -4.65 32.26
CA ASP A 444 26.40 -3.74 33.41
C ASP A 444 25.73 -2.41 33.09
N PHE A 445 25.99 -1.85 31.91
CA PHE A 445 25.28 -0.66 31.44
C PHE A 445 23.76 -0.90 31.35
N ARG A 446 23.36 -2.08 30.88
CA ARG A 446 21.94 -2.45 30.77
C ARG A 446 21.28 -2.55 32.15
N THR A 447 21.92 -3.18 33.13
CA THR A 447 21.36 -3.33 34.49
C THR A 447 21.29 -1.98 35.21
N SER A 448 22.35 -1.17 35.14
CA SER A 448 22.36 0.20 35.68
C SER A 448 21.28 1.08 35.04
N THR A 449 21.19 1.12 33.71
CA THR A 449 20.17 1.93 33.02
C THR A 449 18.74 1.52 33.39
N ARG A 450 18.48 0.22 33.59
CA ARG A 450 17.17 -0.27 34.05
C ARG A 450 16.84 0.17 35.47
N SER A 451 17.83 0.11 36.36
CA SER A 451 17.68 0.57 37.74
C SER A 451 17.39 2.07 37.78
N ASP A 452 18.20 2.86 37.08
CA ASP A 452 18.06 4.33 37.02
C ASP A 452 16.73 4.73 36.39
N TRP A 453 16.33 4.06 35.32
CA TRP A 453 15.04 4.32 34.67
C TRP A 453 13.86 3.96 35.58
N SER A 454 13.94 2.85 36.34
CA SER A 454 12.91 2.51 37.33
C SER A 454 12.82 3.54 38.47
N ALA A 455 13.96 4.12 38.87
CA ALA A 455 14.04 5.09 39.94
C ALA A 455 13.43 6.43 39.53
N GLY A 456 13.87 6.95 38.37
CA GLY A 456 13.33 8.19 37.81
C GLY A 456 11.84 8.09 37.49
N LEU A 457 11.40 6.96 36.95
CA LEU A 457 9.98 6.72 36.69
C LEU A 457 9.15 6.74 37.97
N GLU A 458 9.63 6.21 39.09
CA GLU A 458 8.90 6.23 40.37
C GLU A 458 8.75 7.65 40.92
N GLU A 459 9.77 8.48 40.76
CA GLU A 459 9.73 9.91 41.13
C GLU A 459 8.76 10.68 40.22
N ASP A 460 8.86 10.49 38.90
CA ASP A 460 7.97 11.11 37.91
C ASP A 460 6.51 10.69 38.16
N CYS A 461 6.26 9.39 38.35
CA CYS A 461 4.94 8.83 38.66
C CYS A 461 4.39 9.40 39.98
N GLY A 462 5.22 9.46 41.02
CA GLY A 462 4.84 10.06 42.30
C GLY A 462 4.50 11.55 42.19
N SER A 463 5.22 12.29 41.35
CA SER A 463 4.95 13.71 41.10
C SER A 463 3.61 13.92 40.41
N VAL A 464 3.31 13.14 39.37
CA VAL A 464 2.03 13.20 38.62
C VAL A 464 0.86 12.82 39.51
N LEU A 465 1.00 11.75 40.29
CA LEU A 465 -0.06 11.27 41.18
C LEU A 465 -0.46 12.26 42.28
N ASN A 466 0.49 13.09 42.72
CA ASN A 466 0.28 14.10 43.77
C ASN A 466 -0.22 15.46 43.25
N GLN A 467 -0.31 15.64 41.93
CA GLN A 467 -0.85 16.87 41.35
C GLN A 467 -2.37 16.94 41.45
N LYS A 468 -2.89 18.16 41.61
CA LYS A 468 -4.31 18.47 41.48
C LYS A 468 -4.77 18.18 40.05
N LEU A 469 -6.05 17.85 39.83
CA LEU A 469 -6.54 17.51 38.48
C LEU A 469 -6.62 18.74 37.54
N VAL A 470 -6.97 19.91 38.07
CA VAL A 470 -7.16 21.15 37.29
C VAL A 470 -6.32 22.29 37.90
N GLN A 471 -5.68 23.08 37.06
CA GLN A 471 -4.96 24.31 37.41
C GLN A 471 -5.59 25.53 36.73
N ILE A 472 -5.54 26.67 37.40
CA ILE A 472 -5.99 27.96 36.87
C ILE A 472 -4.78 28.68 36.30
N ASP A 473 -4.79 28.97 35.00
CA ASP A 473 -3.82 29.84 34.34
C ASP A 473 -4.42 31.27 34.23
N PRO A 474 -3.77 32.30 34.80
CA PRO A 474 -4.33 33.66 34.81
C PRO A 474 -4.42 34.26 33.40
N PRO A 475 -5.48 35.05 33.07
CA PRO A 475 -6.43 35.65 34.01
C PRO A 475 -7.66 34.79 34.36
N THR A 476 -8.06 33.81 33.55
CA THR A 476 -9.26 32.94 33.80
C THR A 476 -9.29 31.65 32.95
N HIS A 477 -8.15 31.18 32.43
CA HIS A 477 -8.11 29.98 31.58
C HIS A 477 -7.82 28.73 32.42
N LEU A 478 -8.66 27.70 32.34
CA LEU A 478 -8.38 26.44 33.03
C LEU A 478 -7.52 25.54 32.15
N GLU A 479 -6.57 24.83 32.76
CA GLU A 479 -5.81 23.76 32.12
C GLU A 479 -5.81 22.51 33.00
N VAL A 480 -5.78 21.32 32.37
CA VAL A 480 -5.58 20.07 33.09
C VAL A 480 -4.13 20.02 33.56
N ALA A 481 -3.94 19.94 34.88
CA ALA A 481 -2.62 20.01 35.47
C ALA A 481 -1.74 18.83 35.01
N GLY A 482 -0.46 19.10 34.73
CA GLY A 482 0.51 18.04 34.49
C GLY A 482 0.32 17.29 33.16
N ARG A 483 -0.49 17.79 32.21
CA ARG A 483 -0.72 17.15 30.89
C ARG A 483 0.55 16.60 30.25
N LYS A 484 1.59 17.43 30.09
CA LYS A 484 2.86 17.03 29.46
C LYS A 484 3.61 15.97 30.28
N GLN A 485 3.52 16.04 31.62
CA GLN A 485 4.19 15.10 32.51
C GLN A 485 3.47 13.75 32.54
N LEU A 486 2.13 13.74 32.57
CA LEU A 486 1.32 12.53 32.46
C LEU A 486 1.53 11.84 31.11
N GLU A 487 1.48 12.59 29.99
CA GLU A 487 1.75 12.06 28.65
C GLU A 487 3.16 11.44 28.57
N ALA A 488 4.17 12.12 29.12
CA ALA A 488 5.54 11.62 29.18
C ALA A 488 5.64 10.33 30.02
N VAL A 489 5.05 10.29 31.21
CA VAL A 489 5.06 9.10 32.10
C VAL A 489 4.32 7.92 31.47
N LEU A 490 3.16 8.15 30.86
CA LEU A 490 2.39 7.10 30.16
C LEU A 490 3.18 6.55 28.95
N GLN A 491 3.87 7.43 28.22
CA GLN A 491 4.78 7.01 27.16
C GLN A 491 5.93 6.17 27.72
N GLN A 492 6.58 6.60 28.80
CA GLN A 492 7.64 5.86 29.47
C GLN A 492 7.16 4.46 29.92
N LEU A 493 6.02 4.37 30.61
CA LEU A 493 5.41 3.12 31.07
C LEU A 493 5.13 2.15 29.93
N ARG A 494 4.66 2.66 28.77
CA ARG A 494 4.45 1.85 27.57
C ARG A 494 5.75 1.20 27.10
N TYR A 495 6.88 1.92 27.08
CA TYR A 495 8.16 1.33 26.69
C TYR A 495 8.72 0.37 27.74
N VAL A 496 8.55 0.67 29.04
CA VAL A 496 8.96 -0.23 30.12
C VAL A 496 8.25 -1.58 30.03
N SER A 497 6.94 -1.58 29.77
CA SER A 497 6.15 -2.82 29.61
C SER A 497 6.66 -3.72 28.47
N ARG A 498 7.28 -3.14 27.44
CA ARG A 498 7.82 -3.88 26.28
C ARG A 498 9.28 -4.33 26.47
N GLU A 499 10.07 -3.61 27.25
CA GLU A 499 11.51 -3.88 27.40
C GLU A 499 11.82 -5.14 28.23
N GLY A 500 10.92 -5.53 29.15
CA GLY A 500 11.01 -6.74 29.98
C GLY A 500 12.18 -6.74 30.97
N GLY A 501 11.93 -7.04 32.25
CA GLY A 501 12.98 -7.11 33.29
C GLY A 501 13.46 -5.75 33.81
N VAL A 502 12.63 -4.71 33.69
CA VAL A 502 12.69 -3.51 34.55
C VAL A 502 11.77 -3.79 35.74
N ALA A 503 12.27 -3.72 36.97
CA ALA A 503 11.44 -3.89 38.15
C ALA A 503 10.60 -2.62 38.35
N LEU A 504 9.28 -2.73 38.23
CA LEU A 504 8.37 -1.63 38.51
C LEU A 504 8.27 -1.41 40.01
N ARG A 505 8.40 -0.14 40.42
CA ARG A 505 8.20 0.32 41.79
C ARG A 505 6.72 0.65 42.03
N PRO A 506 6.28 0.83 43.29
CA PRO A 506 4.86 0.84 43.62
C PRO A 506 4.00 1.89 42.89
N ASN A 507 4.48 3.13 42.71
CA ASN A 507 3.69 4.16 42.02
C ASN A 507 3.63 3.90 40.51
N ALA A 508 4.74 3.48 39.90
CA ALA A 508 4.79 3.11 38.49
C ALA A 508 3.89 1.90 38.17
N ASP A 509 3.86 0.90 39.07
CA ASP A 509 3.02 -0.29 38.93
C ASP A 509 1.52 0.05 39.01
N ARG A 510 1.14 0.88 39.99
CA ARG A 510 -0.25 1.37 40.13
C ARG A 510 -0.72 2.15 38.90
N LEU A 511 0.10 3.07 38.38
CA LEU A 511 -0.23 3.83 37.17
C LEU A 511 -0.32 2.93 35.93
N LEU A 512 0.51 1.89 35.82
CA LEU A 512 0.43 0.95 34.71
C LEU A 512 -0.87 0.14 34.75
N LEU A 513 -1.28 -0.34 35.93
CA LEU A 513 -2.53 -1.08 36.13
C LEU A 513 -3.76 -0.21 35.84
N ALA A 514 -3.74 1.06 36.26
CA ALA A 514 -4.85 1.99 36.06
C ALA A 514 -4.75 2.83 34.76
N ARG A 515 -3.83 2.48 33.85
CA ARG A 515 -3.48 3.28 32.66
C ARG A 515 -4.69 3.65 31.81
N ASP A 516 -5.54 2.68 31.50
CA ASP A 516 -6.67 2.89 30.59
C ASP A 516 -7.70 3.83 31.20
N ASP A 517 -7.95 3.68 32.51
CA ASP A 517 -8.92 4.51 33.20
C ASP A 517 -8.40 5.92 33.47
N ILE A 518 -7.10 6.09 33.74
CA ILE A 518 -6.45 7.41 33.82
C ILE A 518 -6.51 8.11 32.47
N THR A 519 -6.25 7.40 31.37
CA THR A 519 -6.31 7.98 30.02
C THR A 519 -7.73 8.43 29.69
N ARG A 520 -8.74 7.62 30.01
CA ARG A 520 -10.16 8.00 29.84
C ARG A 520 -10.53 9.22 30.68
N THR A 521 -10.10 9.24 31.94
CA THR A 521 -10.37 10.35 32.86
C THR A 521 -9.67 11.63 32.42
N PHE A 522 -8.44 11.53 31.92
CA PHE A 522 -7.69 12.66 31.37
C PHE A 522 -8.39 13.26 30.14
N VAL A 523 -8.83 12.44 29.19
CA VAL A 523 -9.58 12.91 28.01
C VAL A 523 -10.87 13.60 28.42
N LEU A 524 -11.59 13.03 29.39
CA LEU A 524 -12.81 13.63 29.91
C LEU A 524 -12.54 14.99 30.57
N LEU A 525 -11.49 15.10 31.40
CA LEU A 525 -11.10 16.36 32.03
C LEU A 525 -10.66 17.42 31.01
N ASP A 526 -9.88 17.04 29.98
CA ASP A 526 -9.45 17.96 28.92
C ASP A 526 -10.66 18.51 28.14
N GLN A 527 -11.65 17.64 27.87
CA GLN A 527 -12.93 18.05 27.28
C GLN A 527 -13.72 18.99 28.19
N THR A 528 -13.88 18.66 29.47
CA THR A 528 -14.59 19.50 30.46
C THR A 528 -13.96 20.89 30.57
N VAL A 529 -12.62 20.96 30.68
CA VAL A 529 -11.85 22.20 30.75
C VAL A 529 -11.99 23.03 29.47
N SER A 530 -11.88 22.38 28.30
CA SER A 530 -12.07 23.06 27.01
C SER A 530 -13.49 23.63 26.86
N CYS A 531 -14.51 22.87 27.27
CA CYS A 531 -15.90 23.31 27.25
C CYS A 531 -16.11 24.53 28.15
N TYR A 532 -15.60 24.50 29.37
CA TYR A 532 -15.67 25.64 30.28
C TYR A 532 -15.02 26.90 29.68
N ASN A 533 -13.80 26.77 29.13
CA ASN A 533 -13.10 27.91 28.50
C ASN A 533 -13.88 28.48 27.31
N GLN A 534 -14.59 27.65 26.54
CA GLN A 534 -15.47 28.10 25.45
C GLN A 534 -16.73 28.80 25.93
N VAL A 535 -17.35 28.34 27.02
CA VAL A 535 -18.52 29.01 27.60
C VAL A 535 -18.13 30.40 28.11
N VAL A 536 -17.06 30.49 28.91
CA VAL A 536 -16.59 31.73 29.56
C VAL A 536 -15.97 32.71 28.55
N GLY A 537 -15.18 32.23 27.59
CA GLY A 537 -14.53 33.08 26.59
C GLY A 537 -15.47 33.60 25.49
N GLY A 538 -16.64 33.01 25.32
CA GLY A 538 -17.59 33.33 24.24
C GLY A 538 -18.95 33.86 24.69
N ALA A 539 -19.14 34.18 25.97
CA ALA A 539 -20.42 34.66 26.49
C ALA A 539 -20.75 36.08 26.00
N MET A 540 -21.92 36.26 25.39
CA MET A 540 -22.43 37.57 24.97
C MET A 540 -23.05 38.33 26.15
N GLU A 541 -22.99 39.66 26.14
CA GLU A 541 -23.52 40.51 27.23
C GLU A 541 -25.01 40.28 27.52
N ALA A 542 -25.81 40.02 26.47
CA ALA A 542 -27.25 39.71 26.60
C ALA A 542 -27.53 38.27 27.09
N GLU A 543 -26.55 37.38 26.98
CA GLU A 543 -26.64 35.97 27.40
C GLU A 543 -26.20 35.79 28.86
N LEU A 544 -25.23 36.59 29.33
CA LEU A 544 -24.63 36.50 30.66
C LEU A 544 -25.64 36.40 31.82
N PRO A 545 -26.73 37.19 31.88
CA PRO A 545 -27.70 37.09 32.97
C PRO A 545 -28.51 35.79 32.94
N LEU A 546 -28.72 35.18 31.76
CA LEU A 546 -29.45 33.93 31.60
C LEU A 546 -28.61 32.70 31.98
N ILE A 547 -27.31 32.76 31.71
CA ILE A 547 -26.38 31.65 32.01
C ILE A 547 -25.73 31.77 33.39
N GLN A 548 -26.01 32.83 34.16
CA GLN A 548 -25.32 33.09 35.43
C GLN A 548 -25.46 31.95 36.45
N GLU A 549 -26.65 31.37 36.59
CA GLU A 549 -26.89 30.23 37.49
C GLU A 549 -26.16 28.97 37.00
N GLN A 550 -26.21 28.71 35.70
CA GLN A 550 -25.50 27.59 35.07
C GLN A 550 -23.97 27.75 35.19
N LEU A 551 -23.45 28.97 35.08
CA LEU A 551 -22.04 29.30 35.30
C LEU A 551 -21.61 29.13 36.75
N GLN A 552 -22.48 29.42 37.73
CA GLN A 552 -22.21 29.16 39.13
C GLN A 552 -22.13 27.65 39.41
N GLN A 553 -23.06 26.85 38.87
CA GLN A 553 -23.01 25.39 38.97
C GLN A 553 -21.75 24.80 38.32
N LEU A 554 -21.33 25.35 37.17
CA LEU A 554 -20.06 24.99 36.53
C LEU A 554 -18.84 25.36 37.40
N ASN A 555 -18.85 26.52 38.03
CA ASN A 555 -17.77 26.94 38.93
C ASN A 555 -17.69 26.07 40.19
N ASP A 556 -18.83 25.66 40.75
CA ASP A 556 -18.89 24.78 41.91
C ASP A 556 -18.32 23.40 41.58
N THR A 557 -18.77 22.79 40.47
CA THR A 557 -18.24 21.49 39.99
C THR A 557 -16.74 21.55 39.68
N LEU A 558 -16.25 22.65 39.11
CA LEU A 558 -14.82 22.85 38.86
C LEU A 558 -14.01 23.07 40.15
N SER A 559 -14.58 23.74 41.15
CA SER A 559 -13.93 23.90 42.46
C SER A 559 -13.76 22.56 43.18
N GLU A 560 -14.73 21.66 43.05
CA GLU A 560 -14.64 20.29 43.56
C GLU A 560 -13.54 19.50 42.84
N LEU A 561 -13.46 19.60 41.51
CA LEU A 561 -12.41 18.97 40.70
C LEU A 561 -11.00 19.52 41.02
N GLN A 562 -10.87 20.79 41.37
CA GLN A 562 -9.60 21.41 41.81
C GLN A 562 -9.09 20.88 43.16
N SER A 563 -9.99 20.37 44.02
CA SER A 563 -9.64 19.82 45.32
C SER A 563 -9.14 18.37 45.25
N LYS A 564 -9.38 17.68 44.13
CA LYS A 564 -9.02 16.28 43.90
C LYS A 564 -7.64 16.14 43.25
N THR A 565 -6.93 15.07 43.60
CA THR A 565 -5.69 14.61 42.94
C THR A 565 -5.94 13.27 42.28
N TRP A 566 -4.97 12.73 41.54
CA TRP A 566 -5.09 11.39 40.94
C TRP A 566 -5.14 10.25 41.99
N ILE A 567 -4.84 10.53 43.26
CA ILE A 567 -4.94 9.56 44.37
C ILE A 567 -6.17 9.87 45.23
N CYS A 568 -7.21 9.04 45.12
CA CYS A 568 -8.30 9.00 46.09
C CYS A 568 -8.05 7.84 47.09
N LYS A 569 -8.22 8.10 48.39
CA LYS A 569 -7.81 7.24 49.52
C LYS A 569 -8.18 5.75 49.34
N GLY A 570 -7.21 4.90 49.00
CA GLY A 570 -7.39 3.44 48.90
C GLY A 570 -6.31 2.74 48.08
N ALA A 571 -6.22 1.42 48.19
CA ALA A 571 -5.28 0.56 47.45
C ALA A 571 -5.80 0.10 46.07
N GLU A 572 -7.03 0.50 45.69
CA GLU A 572 -7.69 0.08 44.46
C GLU A 572 -7.93 1.29 43.54
N LEU A 573 -7.42 1.17 42.31
CA LEU A 573 -7.56 2.06 41.13
C LEU A 573 -7.36 3.58 41.34
N CYS A 574 -6.37 4.14 40.65
CA CYS A 574 -6.00 5.58 40.60
C CYS A 574 -7.04 6.49 39.89
N VAL A 575 -8.33 6.17 39.96
CA VAL A 575 -9.41 6.94 39.32
C VAL A 575 -10.32 7.45 40.42
N CYS A 576 -10.39 8.76 40.57
CA CYS A 576 -11.26 9.35 41.57
C CYS A 576 -12.74 9.14 41.21
N PRO A 577 -13.52 8.41 42.03
CA PRO A 577 -14.95 8.27 41.81
C PRO A 577 -15.62 9.65 41.89
N GLY A 578 -16.52 9.94 40.95
CA GLY A 578 -17.26 11.21 40.87
C GLY A 578 -16.80 12.16 39.75
N VAL A 579 -15.56 12.06 39.24
CA VAL A 579 -15.07 12.93 38.14
C VAL A 579 -15.93 12.79 36.88
N GLN A 580 -16.43 11.58 36.60
CA GLN A 580 -17.31 11.34 35.45
C GLN A 580 -18.65 12.06 35.58
N GLN A 581 -19.25 12.06 36.76
CA GLN A 581 -20.55 12.68 37.00
C GLN A 581 -20.44 14.22 36.94
N GLU A 582 -19.42 14.78 37.59
CA GLU A 582 -19.11 16.23 37.59
C GLU A 582 -18.81 16.73 36.17
N SER A 583 -18.05 15.96 35.38
CA SER A 583 -17.75 16.30 33.98
C SER A 583 -18.97 16.20 33.07
N GLN A 584 -19.85 15.21 33.26
CA GLN A 584 -21.09 15.08 32.48
C GLN A 584 -22.04 16.25 32.68
N GLN A 585 -22.15 16.76 33.91
CA GLN A 585 -22.93 17.96 34.21
C GLN A 585 -22.38 19.16 33.46
N ALA A 586 -21.06 19.35 33.47
CA ALA A 586 -20.43 20.46 32.77
C ALA A 586 -20.60 20.39 31.24
N LEU A 587 -20.48 19.20 30.66
CA LEU A 587 -20.69 18.96 29.23
C LEU A 587 -22.15 19.23 28.81
N ALA A 588 -23.14 18.88 29.65
CA ALA A 588 -24.55 19.13 29.37
C ALA A 588 -24.91 20.63 29.37
N VAL A 589 -24.29 21.40 30.27
CA VAL A 589 -24.43 22.87 30.28
C VAL A 589 -23.83 23.48 29.02
N HIS A 590 -22.61 23.07 28.64
CA HIS A 590 -21.98 23.55 27.40
C HIS A 590 -22.78 23.19 26.14
N SER A 591 -23.32 21.97 26.03
CA SER A 591 -24.13 21.58 24.87
C SER A 591 -25.39 22.43 24.75
N SER A 592 -26.05 22.72 25.88
CA SER A 592 -27.27 23.55 25.89
C SER A 592 -26.97 24.99 25.47
N ILE A 593 -25.86 25.56 25.94
CA ILE A 593 -25.43 26.93 25.60
C ILE A 593 -24.99 27.02 24.13
N THR A 594 -24.23 26.04 23.63
CA THR A 594 -23.78 26.03 22.23
C THR A 594 -24.95 25.86 21.25
N GLU A 595 -25.92 25.03 21.55
CA GLU A 595 -27.15 24.90 20.76
C GLU A 595 -27.95 26.20 20.75
N ALA A 596 -28.07 26.86 21.91
CA ALA A 596 -28.76 28.14 22.00
C ALA A 596 -28.05 29.24 21.19
N ARG A 597 -26.70 29.25 21.16
CA ARG A 597 -25.91 30.15 20.32
C ARG A 597 -26.06 29.86 18.83
N ALA A 598 -26.08 28.59 18.42
CA ALA A 598 -26.33 28.21 17.04
C ALA A 598 -27.72 28.70 16.57
N ASN A 599 -28.73 28.58 17.43
CA ASN A 599 -30.07 29.11 17.15
C ASN A 599 -30.07 30.64 17.01
N MET A 600 -29.28 31.37 17.82
CA MET A 600 -29.13 32.83 17.67
C MET A 600 -28.47 33.22 16.34
N ASP A 601 -27.43 32.50 15.91
CA ASP A 601 -26.79 32.75 14.63
C ASP A 601 -27.74 32.44 13.46
N ALA A 602 -28.59 31.41 13.58
CA ALA A 602 -29.66 31.14 12.62
C ALA A 602 -30.67 32.29 12.57
N MET A 603 -31.12 32.81 13.72
CA MET A 603 -32.01 33.98 13.76
C MET A 603 -31.38 35.22 13.11
N ARG A 604 -30.08 35.48 13.37
CA ARG A 604 -29.34 36.58 12.75
C ARG A 604 -29.27 36.41 11.24
N THR A 605 -29.01 35.20 10.77
CA THR A 605 -28.93 34.88 9.33
C THR A 605 -30.27 35.11 8.63
N ILE A 606 -31.38 34.70 9.25
CA ILE A 606 -32.73 34.96 8.74
C ILE A 606 -32.98 36.47 8.62
N ALA A 607 -32.73 37.23 9.69
CA ALA A 607 -32.94 38.67 9.69
C ALA A 607 -32.06 39.40 8.65
N GLN A 608 -30.80 38.99 8.48
CA GLN A 608 -29.89 39.56 7.48
C GLN A 608 -30.27 39.17 6.05
N GLY A 609 -30.80 37.96 5.84
CA GLY A 609 -31.23 37.48 4.52
C GLY A 609 -32.33 38.36 3.91
N TRP A 610 -33.13 39.03 4.72
CA TRP A 610 -34.15 39.97 4.23
C TRP A 610 -33.56 41.21 3.55
N ALA A 611 -32.36 41.66 3.90
CA ALA A 611 -31.73 42.83 3.30
C ALA A 611 -31.43 42.68 1.80
N GLU A 612 -31.32 41.44 1.31
CA GLU A 612 -31.01 41.12 -0.09
C GLU A 612 -32.27 40.99 -0.97
N LEU A 613 -33.47 40.97 -0.38
CA LEU A 613 -34.73 40.72 -1.10
C LEU A 613 -35.23 41.97 -1.83
N ASP A 614 -35.65 41.79 -3.08
CA ASP A 614 -36.26 42.83 -3.91
C ASP A 614 -37.79 42.78 -3.80
N LEU A 615 -38.38 43.58 -2.91
CA LEU A 615 -39.83 43.63 -2.68
C LEU A 615 -40.64 44.10 -3.91
N LEU A 616 -40.06 44.96 -4.73
CA LEU A 616 -40.71 45.56 -5.90
C LEU A 616 -40.13 44.98 -7.18
N GLN A 617 -41.00 44.62 -8.13
CA GLN A 617 -40.62 44.01 -9.42
C GLN A 617 -41.23 44.77 -10.61
N ARG A 618 -40.65 44.57 -11.78
CA ARG A 618 -41.13 45.13 -13.06
C ARG A 618 -41.89 44.06 -13.84
N SER A 619 -43.01 44.46 -14.45
CA SER A 619 -43.75 43.63 -15.40
C SER A 619 -43.10 43.71 -16.77
N GLY A 620 -42.37 42.65 -17.16
CA GLY A 620 -41.57 42.65 -18.39
C GLY A 620 -40.49 43.73 -18.40
N ASP A 621 -40.19 44.29 -19.58
CA ASP A 621 -39.05 45.19 -19.80
C ASP A 621 -39.32 46.68 -19.54
N SER A 622 -40.42 47.08 -18.87
CA SER A 622 -40.66 48.53 -18.70
C SER A 622 -41.37 48.98 -17.42
N LEU A 623 -42.58 48.51 -17.09
CA LEU A 623 -43.42 49.16 -16.08
C LEU A 623 -43.43 48.47 -14.70
N LEU A 624 -43.63 49.24 -13.63
CA LEU A 624 -43.82 48.71 -12.27
C LEU A 624 -45.07 47.84 -12.15
N GLU A 625 -44.97 46.70 -11.47
CA GLU A 625 -46.13 45.89 -11.11
C GLU A 625 -47.03 46.57 -10.09
N SER A 626 -48.31 46.17 -10.07
CA SER A 626 -49.34 46.84 -9.28
C SER A 626 -49.24 46.66 -7.77
N SER A 627 -48.39 45.76 -7.29
CA SER A 627 -48.26 45.42 -5.87
C SER A 627 -46.87 44.86 -5.54
N VAL A 628 -46.58 44.74 -4.23
CA VAL A 628 -45.39 44.05 -3.70
C VAL A 628 -45.45 42.56 -4.05
N ASN A 629 -44.30 41.90 -4.17
CA ASN A 629 -44.23 40.46 -4.50
C ASN A 629 -44.78 39.56 -3.36
N ASP A 630 -45.95 38.96 -3.60
CA ASP A 630 -46.65 38.05 -2.66
C ASP A 630 -45.85 36.80 -2.26
N GLN A 631 -44.94 36.32 -3.11
CA GLN A 631 -44.11 35.16 -2.78
C GLN A 631 -43.04 35.51 -1.74
N ILE A 632 -42.46 36.71 -1.86
CA ILE A 632 -41.48 37.23 -0.89
C ILE A 632 -42.16 37.53 0.44
N CYS A 633 -43.34 38.16 0.43
CA CYS A 633 -44.12 38.41 1.64
C CYS A 633 -44.52 37.12 2.38
N ARG A 634 -44.85 36.05 1.64
CA ARG A 634 -45.08 34.73 2.25
C ARG A 634 -43.82 34.14 2.89
N GLY A 635 -42.67 34.27 2.23
CA GLY A 635 -41.38 33.87 2.78
C GLY A 635 -41.05 34.58 4.10
N ILE A 636 -41.15 35.91 4.13
CA ILE A 636 -40.91 36.73 5.33
C ILE A 636 -41.83 36.32 6.49
N LYS A 637 -43.09 36.00 6.21
CA LYS A 637 -44.03 35.52 7.23
C LYS A 637 -43.61 34.17 7.82
N THR A 638 -43.24 33.22 6.96
CA THR A 638 -42.74 31.90 7.40
C THR A 638 -41.45 32.02 8.21
N ASP A 639 -40.54 32.88 7.77
CA ASP A 639 -39.31 33.20 8.51
C ASP A 639 -39.61 33.80 9.89
N GLY A 640 -40.62 34.67 9.99
CA GLY A 640 -41.10 35.22 11.27
C GLY A 640 -41.63 34.16 12.23
N GLU A 641 -42.40 33.19 11.73
CA GLU A 641 -42.86 32.03 12.52
C GLU A 641 -41.67 31.16 12.99
N GLN A 642 -40.68 30.96 12.12
CA GLN A 642 -39.45 30.24 12.47
C GLN A 642 -38.64 30.97 13.54
N LEU A 643 -38.49 32.30 13.46
CA LEU A 643 -37.82 33.11 14.48
C LEU A 643 -38.47 32.93 15.86
N LEU A 644 -39.81 32.98 15.95
CA LEU A 644 -40.53 32.71 17.19
C LEU A 644 -40.35 31.27 17.70
N SER A 645 -40.30 30.28 16.81
CA SER A 645 -40.05 28.90 17.22
C SER A 645 -38.66 28.73 17.83
N LEU A 646 -37.63 29.38 17.25
CA LEU A 646 -36.26 29.32 17.72
C LEU A 646 -36.10 30.03 19.07
N THR A 647 -36.82 31.14 19.32
CA THR A 647 -36.78 31.79 20.64
C THR A 647 -37.41 30.92 21.72
N GLN A 648 -38.48 30.18 21.40
CA GLN A 648 -39.07 29.21 22.34
C GLN A 648 -38.13 28.04 22.65
N VAL A 649 -37.37 27.54 21.65
CA VAL A 649 -36.35 26.51 21.87
C VAL A 649 -35.24 27.05 22.78
N ASN A 650 -34.73 28.25 22.52
CA ASN A 650 -33.69 28.87 23.35
C ASN A 650 -34.13 29.11 24.79
N ARG A 651 -35.41 29.41 25.02
CA ARG A 651 -35.94 29.51 26.38
C ARG A 651 -35.80 28.20 27.16
N ARG A 652 -36.09 27.07 26.51
CA ARG A 652 -35.96 25.74 27.15
C ARG A 652 -34.50 25.39 27.41
N LEU A 653 -33.61 25.73 26.47
CA LEU A 653 -32.17 25.48 26.60
C LEU A 653 -31.53 26.30 27.74
N TYR A 654 -31.92 27.57 27.89
CA TYR A 654 -31.50 28.41 29.03
C TYR A 654 -32.28 28.14 30.32
N SER A 655 -33.35 27.35 30.28
CA SER A 655 -34.30 27.18 31.41
C SER A 655 -34.82 28.51 31.96
N ALA A 656 -35.04 29.49 31.08
CA ALA A 656 -35.41 30.85 31.46
C ALA A 656 -36.90 31.00 31.76
N ASP A 657 -37.22 31.75 32.82
CA ASP A 657 -38.60 32.12 33.15
C ASP A 657 -39.13 33.18 32.17
N GLU A 658 -40.40 33.03 31.78
CA GLU A 658 -41.13 33.89 30.83
C GLU A 658 -41.20 35.34 31.32
N ALA A 659 -41.27 35.53 32.64
CA ALA A 659 -41.42 36.82 33.29
C ALA A 659 -40.09 37.45 33.74
N SER A 660 -38.95 36.82 33.46
CA SER A 660 -37.64 37.31 33.91
C SER A 660 -37.16 38.51 33.10
N GLU A 661 -36.64 39.54 33.79
CA GLU A 661 -36.01 40.72 33.14
C GLU A 661 -34.84 40.33 32.23
N ALA A 662 -34.12 39.25 32.57
CA ALA A 662 -33.04 38.71 31.74
C ALA A 662 -33.56 38.12 30.43
N TRP A 663 -34.72 37.46 30.46
CA TRP A 663 -35.36 36.90 29.27
C TRP A 663 -35.93 38.00 28.38
N THR A 664 -36.54 39.04 28.97
CA THR A 664 -37.00 40.21 28.20
C THR A 664 -35.83 40.95 27.55
N GLY A 665 -34.71 41.12 28.25
CA GLY A 665 -33.51 41.75 27.68
C GLY A 665 -32.91 40.95 26.52
N TYR A 666 -32.95 39.62 26.59
CA TYR A 666 -32.53 38.73 25.50
C TYR A 666 -33.47 38.81 24.29
N LEU A 667 -34.79 38.85 24.51
CA LEU A 667 -35.77 39.02 23.44
C LEU A 667 -35.62 40.40 22.77
N ASP A 668 -35.37 41.46 23.55
CA ASP A 668 -35.11 42.81 23.03
C ASP A 668 -33.88 42.84 22.11
N TYR A 669 -32.80 42.13 22.48
CA TYR A 669 -31.60 42.02 21.66
C TYR A 669 -31.87 41.36 20.29
N ILE A 670 -32.68 40.28 20.25
CA ILE A 670 -33.04 39.62 18.99
C ILE A 670 -33.98 40.51 18.18
N ASP A 671 -34.94 41.13 18.86
CA ASP A 671 -35.92 42.04 18.29
C ASP A 671 -35.26 43.24 17.59
N ASP A 672 -34.16 43.78 18.14
CA ASP A 672 -33.33 44.80 17.49
C ASP A 672 -32.71 44.30 16.16
N ARG A 673 -32.26 43.05 16.10
CA ARG A 673 -31.68 42.45 14.87
C ARG A 673 -32.72 42.22 13.81
N VAL A 674 -33.91 41.77 14.20
CA VAL A 674 -35.06 41.58 13.31
C VAL A 674 -35.55 42.92 12.78
N GLN A 675 -35.63 43.95 13.63
CA GLN A 675 -35.99 45.30 13.22
C GLN A 675 -34.96 45.89 12.23
N ASP A 676 -33.66 45.68 12.44
CA ASP A 676 -32.61 46.13 11.51
C ASP A 676 -32.72 45.42 10.13
N GLY A 677 -32.96 44.09 10.13
CA GLY A 677 -33.19 43.34 8.89
C GLY A 677 -34.38 43.86 8.08
N LEU A 678 -35.52 44.13 8.76
CA LEU A 678 -36.69 44.73 8.12
C LEU A 678 -36.43 46.17 7.67
N LEU A 679 -35.70 46.97 8.45
CA LEU A 679 -35.32 48.32 8.05
C LEU A 679 -34.55 48.32 6.73
N GLN A 680 -33.57 47.44 6.58
CA GLN A 680 -32.76 47.32 5.36
C GLN A 680 -33.58 46.87 4.15
N LEU A 681 -34.52 45.94 4.34
CA LEU A 681 -35.49 45.51 3.33
C LEU A 681 -36.35 46.69 2.82
N LEU A 682 -36.96 47.45 3.73
CA LEU A 682 -37.79 48.61 3.36
C LEU A 682 -36.96 49.72 2.71
N HIS A 683 -35.75 49.95 3.22
CA HIS A 683 -34.82 50.95 2.68
C HIS A 683 -34.46 50.63 1.23
N ARG A 684 -34.20 49.36 0.91
CA ARG A 684 -33.92 48.89 -0.45
C ARG A 684 -35.11 49.09 -1.38
N ALA A 685 -36.32 48.75 -0.93
CA ALA A 685 -37.55 48.93 -1.70
C ALA A 685 -37.87 50.41 -2.00
N LEU A 686 -37.74 51.29 -1.01
CA LEU A 686 -37.94 52.74 -1.22
C LEU A 686 -36.82 53.34 -2.10
N ARG A 687 -35.56 52.91 -1.91
CA ARG A 687 -34.46 53.34 -2.81
C ARG A 687 -34.69 52.91 -4.25
N PHE A 688 -35.33 51.77 -4.52
CA PHE A 688 -35.64 51.34 -5.88
C PHE A 688 -36.58 52.35 -6.59
N LEU A 689 -37.55 52.92 -5.87
CA LEU A 689 -38.42 53.99 -6.37
C LEU A 689 -37.65 55.31 -6.59
N THR A 690 -36.56 55.52 -5.85
CA THR A 690 -35.73 56.72 -5.90
C THR A 690 -34.56 56.63 -6.89
N ASN A 691 -33.96 55.47 -7.16
CA ASN A 691 -32.72 55.38 -7.95
C ASN A 691 -32.93 55.15 -9.46
N SER A 692 -34.13 55.37 -9.98
CA SER A 692 -34.53 55.13 -11.38
C SER A 692 -33.82 56.00 -12.43
N ASN A 693 -32.85 56.84 -12.04
CA ASN A 693 -32.15 57.81 -12.90
C ASN A 693 -30.64 57.53 -13.08
N LEU A 694 -30.21 56.26 -13.12
CA LEU A 694 -28.79 55.95 -13.39
C LEU A 694 -28.65 55.05 -14.60
N GLU A 695 -27.78 55.49 -15.51
CA GLU A 695 -27.45 55.02 -16.87
C GLU A 695 -27.01 53.53 -16.99
N GLN A 696 -27.29 52.67 -16.02
CA GLN A 696 -26.87 51.27 -15.94
C GLN A 696 -28.02 50.25 -15.97
N SER A 697 -29.27 50.69 -16.13
CA SER A 697 -30.41 49.81 -16.40
C SER A 697 -31.24 50.50 -17.47
N GLY A 698 -31.20 49.98 -18.71
CA GLY A 698 -31.73 50.60 -19.92
C GLY A 698 -32.97 51.45 -19.65
N GLY A 699 -32.86 52.76 -19.91
CA GLY A 699 -33.75 53.84 -19.47
C GLY A 699 -35.21 53.60 -19.79
N ALA A 700 -35.85 52.77 -18.98
CA ALA A 700 -37.24 52.37 -19.11
C ALA A 700 -38.08 53.10 -18.05
N PRO A 701 -39.17 53.75 -18.46
CA PRO A 701 -40.06 54.51 -17.59
C PRO A 701 -40.79 53.57 -16.63
N LEU A 702 -40.94 53.96 -15.36
CA LEU A 702 -41.64 53.17 -14.34
C LEU A 702 -43.16 53.18 -14.50
N LEU A 703 -43.71 54.29 -15.01
CA LEU A 703 -45.14 54.55 -15.20
C LEU A 703 -45.38 55.15 -16.58
N ALA A 704 -46.58 54.96 -17.14
CA ALA A 704 -46.99 55.52 -18.42
C ALA A 704 -48.37 56.20 -18.34
N VAL A 705 -48.53 57.30 -19.07
CA VAL A 705 -49.75 58.12 -19.17
C VAL A 705 -49.93 58.54 -20.64
N SER A 706 -51.15 58.65 -21.16
CA SER A 706 -51.42 59.13 -22.53
C SER A 706 -51.99 60.55 -22.53
N LEU A 707 -51.66 61.35 -23.55
CA LEU A 707 -52.19 62.69 -23.73
C LEU A 707 -53.26 62.71 -24.83
N HIS A 708 -54.46 63.20 -24.48
CA HIS A 708 -55.63 63.26 -25.35
C HIS A 708 -56.13 64.70 -25.54
N LEU A 709 -56.68 64.99 -26.72
CA LEU A 709 -57.39 66.23 -27.02
C LEU A 709 -58.90 65.99 -26.99
N GLN A 710 -59.64 66.67 -26.10
CA GLN A 710 -61.10 66.56 -25.99
C GLN A 710 -61.80 67.90 -26.33
N ASP A 711 -62.86 67.83 -27.15
CA ASP A 711 -63.58 68.96 -27.76
C ASP A 711 -64.11 70.04 -26.79
N SER A 712 -64.21 69.75 -25.49
CA SER A 712 -64.78 70.68 -24.49
C SER A 712 -63.88 70.97 -23.28
N ARG A 713 -62.71 70.32 -23.16
CA ARG A 713 -61.83 70.43 -21.98
C ARG A 713 -60.33 70.62 -22.29
N GLY A 714 -59.97 70.72 -23.56
CA GLY A 714 -58.58 70.91 -23.99
C GLY A 714 -57.73 69.65 -23.81
N LEU A 715 -56.41 69.84 -23.66
CA LEU A 715 -55.43 68.77 -23.46
C LEU A 715 -55.62 68.09 -22.10
N VAL A 716 -55.79 66.77 -22.04
CA VAL A 716 -55.97 65.99 -20.81
C VAL A 716 -55.06 64.76 -20.79
N PHE A 717 -54.43 64.51 -19.63
CA PHE A 717 -53.67 63.30 -19.36
C PHE A 717 -54.61 62.17 -18.86
N GLU A 718 -54.55 60.99 -19.48
CA GLU A 718 -55.25 59.79 -19.04
C GLU A 718 -54.25 58.67 -18.68
N PRO A 719 -54.25 58.15 -17.45
CA PRO A 719 -54.93 58.68 -16.27
C PRO A 719 -54.36 60.04 -15.83
N SER A 720 -55.18 60.85 -15.14
CA SER A 720 -54.74 62.15 -14.59
C SER A 720 -53.52 61.96 -13.69
N ILE A 721 -52.51 62.84 -13.82
CA ILE A 721 -51.27 62.76 -13.01
C ILE A 721 -51.57 62.94 -11.52
N ASP A 722 -52.65 63.64 -11.17
CA ASP A 722 -53.09 63.84 -9.78
C ASP A 722 -53.71 62.60 -9.14
N ASP A 723 -54.43 61.78 -9.92
CA ASP A 723 -55.21 60.64 -9.41
C ASP A 723 -54.59 59.28 -9.77
N GLY A 724 -53.84 59.17 -10.86
CA GLY A 724 -53.25 57.91 -11.34
C GLY A 724 -51.91 57.59 -10.67
N PRO A 725 -50.78 58.13 -11.16
CA PRO A 725 -49.44 57.80 -10.66
C PRO A 725 -49.25 58.20 -9.18
N ALA A 726 -49.89 59.30 -8.74
CA ALA A 726 -49.83 59.74 -7.34
C ALA A 726 -50.52 58.77 -6.37
N ALA A 727 -51.71 58.26 -6.71
CA ALA A 727 -52.41 57.29 -5.86
C ALA A 727 -51.72 55.92 -5.89
N PHE A 728 -51.18 55.54 -7.05
CA PHE A 728 -50.42 54.32 -7.23
C PHE A 728 -49.18 54.26 -6.35
N LEU A 729 -48.32 55.30 -6.38
CA LEU A 729 -47.12 55.35 -5.54
C LEU A 729 -47.45 55.33 -4.05
N LYS A 730 -48.49 56.06 -3.61
CA LYS A 730 -48.95 56.01 -2.21
C LYS A 730 -49.41 54.63 -1.79
N THR A 731 -50.04 53.88 -2.70
CA THR A 731 -50.47 52.49 -2.47
C THR A 731 -49.26 51.57 -2.32
N ILE A 732 -48.29 51.67 -3.22
CA ILE A 732 -47.05 50.88 -3.15
C ILE A 732 -46.26 51.18 -1.87
N ILE A 733 -46.08 52.45 -1.52
CA ILE A 733 -45.37 52.84 -0.30
C ILE A 733 -46.07 52.26 0.94
N ARG A 734 -47.41 52.34 1.00
CA ARG A 734 -48.19 51.71 2.08
C ARG A 734 -47.95 50.20 2.15
N ASP A 735 -47.92 49.53 1.01
CA ASP A 735 -47.76 48.08 0.94
C ASP A 735 -46.31 47.65 1.27
N VAL A 736 -45.30 48.44 0.91
CA VAL A 736 -43.89 48.26 1.34
C VAL A 736 -43.77 48.36 2.86
N TYR A 737 -44.38 49.38 3.48
CA TYR A 737 -44.44 49.42 4.95
C TYR A 737 -45.26 48.26 5.54
N GLY A 738 -46.24 47.74 4.80
CA GLY A 738 -47.04 46.58 5.18
C GLY A 738 -46.22 45.30 5.35
N ALA A 739 -45.08 45.17 4.64
CA ALA A 739 -44.16 44.04 4.82
C ALA A 739 -43.61 43.96 6.25
N GLY A 740 -43.44 45.10 6.94
CA GLY A 740 -43.03 45.15 8.34
C GLY A 740 -44.06 44.60 9.32
N ALA A 741 -45.33 44.46 8.95
CA ALA A 741 -46.37 43.89 9.80
C ALA A 741 -46.50 42.36 9.66
N LEU A 742 -45.77 41.74 8.72
CA LEU A 742 -45.84 40.30 8.45
C LEU A 742 -45.11 39.47 9.51
N VAL A 743 -44.13 40.06 10.19
CA VAL A 743 -43.35 39.44 11.26
C VAL A 743 -43.93 39.87 12.61
N PRO A 744 -44.36 38.93 13.46
CA PRO A 744 -44.81 39.27 14.81
C PRO A 744 -43.64 39.82 15.65
N ARG A 745 -43.92 40.80 16.51
CA ARG A 745 -42.92 41.39 17.41
C ARG A 745 -42.37 40.33 18.36
N ILE A 746 -41.05 40.29 18.52
CA ILE A 746 -40.37 39.30 19.38
C ILE A 746 -40.27 39.83 20.81
N SER A 747 -40.01 41.13 20.97
CA SER A 747 -40.03 41.80 22.27
C SER A 747 -41.44 41.83 22.85
N VAL A 748 -41.57 41.45 24.12
CA VAL A 748 -42.81 41.52 24.89
C VAL A 748 -42.99 42.91 25.53
N GLY A 749 -41.91 43.66 25.72
CA GLY A 749 -41.90 44.97 26.37
C GLY A 749 -42.19 46.16 25.44
N ARG A 750 -42.03 45.97 24.12
CA ARG A 750 -42.27 47.00 23.10
C ARG A 750 -43.69 46.89 22.56
N HIS A 751 -44.44 47.99 22.59
CA HIS A 751 -45.81 48.04 22.08
C HIS A 751 -45.83 48.44 20.59
N GLY A 752 -46.65 47.75 19.80
CA GLY A 752 -46.85 47.99 18.36
C GLY A 752 -46.11 47.00 17.45
N ASP A 753 -46.58 46.88 16.21
CA ASP A 753 -45.95 46.05 15.19
C ASP A 753 -44.66 46.72 14.65
N TYR A 754 -43.74 45.97 14.04
CA TYR A 754 -42.52 46.57 13.47
C TYR A 754 -42.84 47.67 12.44
N GLN A 755 -43.97 47.57 11.73
CA GLN A 755 -44.45 48.60 10.80
C GLN A 755 -44.55 49.99 11.45
N GLU A 756 -45.08 50.10 12.67
CA GLU A 756 -45.26 51.40 13.34
C GLU A 756 -43.91 52.02 13.74
N SER A 757 -42.98 51.18 14.21
CA SER A 757 -41.61 51.58 14.53
C SER A 757 -40.84 52.03 13.28
N LEU A 758 -40.99 51.31 12.17
CA LEU A 758 -40.29 51.61 10.91
C LEU A 758 -40.83 52.87 10.23
N ARG A 759 -42.13 53.16 10.32
CA ARG A 759 -42.72 54.41 9.80
C ARG A 759 -42.21 55.67 10.49
N GLN A 760 -41.71 55.55 11.72
CA GLN A 760 -41.12 56.68 12.45
C GLN A 760 -39.62 56.83 12.18
N ASN A 761 -39.04 55.92 11.39
CA ASN A 761 -37.61 55.96 11.08
C ASN A 761 -37.30 57.16 10.16
N PRO A 762 -36.33 58.02 10.52
CA PRO A 762 -36.03 59.22 9.75
C PRO A 762 -35.48 58.92 8.35
N GLU A 763 -34.77 57.81 8.15
CA GLU A 763 -34.19 57.44 6.85
C GLU A 763 -35.26 57.02 5.84
N LEU A 764 -36.23 56.21 6.28
CA LEU A 764 -37.35 55.79 5.43
C LEU A 764 -38.27 56.97 5.10
N CYS A 765 -38.55 57.84 6.07
CA CYS A 765 -39.29 59.08 5.87
C CYS A 765 -38.63 60.00 4.83
N ALA A 766 -37.30 60.13 4.87
CA ALA A 766 -36.56 60.94 3.89
C ALA A 766 -36.69 60.39 2.47
N LEU A 767 -36.59 59.05 2.30
CA LEU A 767 -36.77 58.40 1.00
C LEU A 767 -38.20 58.55 0.47
N GLU A 768 -39.21 58.40 1.33
CA GLU A 768 -40.61 58.62 0.98
C GLU A 768 -40.86 60.07 0.51
N GLN A 769 -40.32 61.05 1.23
CA GLN A 769 -40.40 62.46 0.84
C GLN A 769 -39.69 62.73 -0.49
N GLU A 770 -38.57 62.06 -0.76
CA GLU A 770 -37.86 62.19 -2.04
C GLU A 770 -38.71 61.67 -3.21
N VAL A 771 -39.33 60.49 -3.06
CA VAL A 771 -40.26 59.93 -4.07
C VAL A 771 -41.42 60.90 -4.33
N MET A 772 -42.01 61.48 -3.28
CA MET A 772 -43.11 62.44 -3.41
C MET A 772 -42.66 63.77 -4.04
N THR A 773 -41.44 64.23 -3.78
CA THR A 773 -40.88 65.44 -4.38
C THR A 773 -40.67 65.26 -5.89
N ARG A 774 -40.23 64.09 -6.33
CA ARG A 774 -40.08 63.76 -7.75
C ARG A 774 -41.41 63.72 -8.49
N LEU A 775 -42.46 63.23 -7.83
CA LEU A 775 -43.82 63.29 -8.38
C LEU A 775 -44.27 64.75 -8.62
N LEU A 776 -43.91 65.68 -7.73
CA LEU A 776 -44.20 67.11 -7.95
C LEU A 776 -43.40 67.67 -9.14
N GLN A 777 -42.13 67.32 -9.28
CA GLN A 777 -41.31 67.74 -10.43
C GLN A 777 -41.87 67.21 -11.76
N VAL A 778 -42.34 65.96 -11.79
CA VAL A 778 -43.00 65.38 -12.96
C VAL A 778 -44.30 66.11 -13.31
N LYS A 779 -45.09 66.53 -12.31
CA LYS A 779 -46.28 67.36 -12.55
C LYS A 779 -45.91 68.69 -13.20
N GLU A 780 -44.87 69.35 -12.71
CA GLU A 780 -44.41 70.61 -13.29
C GLU A 780 -43.90 70.46 -14.73
N GLU A 781 -43.17 69.38 -15.05
CA GLU A 781 -42.72 69.11 -16.43
C GLU A 781 -43.87 68.72 -17.36
N ALA A 782 -44.84 67.94 -16.87
CA ALA A 782 -46.03 67.58 -17.64
C ALA A 782 -46.87 68.81 -17.99
N GLU A 783 -47.05 69.74 -17.05
CA GLU A 783 -47.73 71.01 -17.31
C GLU A 783 -46.94 71.90 -18.28
N LYS A 784 -45.60 71.92 -18.21
CA LYS A 784 -44.77 72.60 -19.22
C LYS A 784 -44.92 71.98 -20.61
N LEU A 785 -44.99 70.65 -20.70
CA LEU A 785 -45.23 69.94 -21.96
C LEU A 785 -46.61 70.33 -22.53
N ARG A 786 -47.65 70.32 -21.69
CA ARG A 786 -49.00 70.75 -22.05
C ARG A 786 -49.03 72.20 -22.53
N ALA A 787 -48.43 73.12 -21.79
CA ALA A 787 -48.35 74.54 -22.16
C ALA A 787 -47.60 74.76 -23.48
N GLY A 788 -46.58 73.95 -23.78
CA GLY A 788 -45.87 73.99 -25.06
C GLY A 788 -46.72 73.60 -26.28
N LEU A 789 -47.83 72.88 -26.07
CA LEU A 789 -48.78 72.47 -27.11
C LEU A 789 -49.91 73.48 -27.31
N ASP A 790 -50.10 74.42 -26.38
CA ASP A 790 -51.11 75.49 -26.49
C ASP A 790 -50.89 76.41 -27.70
N ARG A 791 -49.69 76.40 -28.30
CA ARG A 791 -49.43 77.10 -29.58
C ARG A 791 -50.39 76.67 -30.70
N TYR A 792 -50.85 75.43 -30.67
CA TYR A 792 -51.81 74.88 -31.65
C TYR A 792 -53.27 75.12 -31.22
N ALA A 793 -53.53 75.72 -30.06
CA ALA A 793 -54.85 75.76 -29.46
C ALA A 793 -55.90 76.54 -30.25
N HIS A 794 -55.46 77.52 -31.05
CA HIS A 794 -56.31 78.23 -31.98
C HIS A 794 -57.03 77.30 -32.98
N LEU A 795 -56.47 76.12 -33.29
CA LEU A 795 -57.08 75.17 -34.23
C LEU A 795 -58.30 74.45 -33.65
N TRP A 796 -58.37 74.19 -32.35
CA TRP A 796 -59.50 73.48 -31.72
C TRP A 796 -60.37 74.36 -30.83
N LEU A 797 -59.89 75.55 -30.41
CA LEU A 797 -60.67 76.48 -29.60
C LEU A 797 -61.48 77.47 -30.44
N SER A 798 -61.07 77.76 -31.67
CA SER A 798 -61.76 78.73 -32.54
C SER A 798 -62.91 78.08 -33.30
N ASP A 799 -64.04 78.79 -33.41
CA ASP A 799 -65.17 78.36 -34.24
C ASP A 799 -64.79 78.46 -35.72
N LYS A 800 -64.67 77.29 -36.36
CA LYS A 800 -64.31 77.12 -37.78
C LYS A 800 -65.14 78.03 -38.69
N GLN A 801 -66.45 78.15 -38.45
CA GLN A 801 -67.34 78.93 -39.31
C GLN A 801 -67.21 80.43 -39.08
N ALA A 802 -67.01 80.86 -37.84
CA ALA A 802 -66.88 82.28 -37.51
C ALA A 802 -65.58 82.88 -38.07
N VAL A 803 -64.45 82.20 -37.87
CA VAL A 803 -63.14 82.64 -38.40
C VAL A 803 -63.14 82.65 -39.93
N PHE A 804 -63.83 81.68 -40.55
CA PHE A 804 -63.98 81.67 -42.00
C PHE A 804 -64.84 82.83 -42.51
N GLN A 805 -65.95 83.16 -41.83
CA GLN A 805 -66.77 84.32 -42.19
C GLN A 805 -66.00 85.64 -42.03
N GLU A 806 -65.14 85.74 -41.02
CA GLU A 806 -64.23 86.89 -40.85
C GLU A 806 -63.22 86.96 -41.99
N PHE A 807 -62.62 85.83 -42.38
CA PHE A 807 -61.75 85.76 -43.54
C PHE A 807 -62.46 86.20 -44.83
N LEU A 808 -63.72 85.80 -45.04
CA LEU A 808 -64.52 86.24 -46.19
C LEU A 808 -64.83 87.75 -46.20
N ALA A 809 -64.85 88.40 -45.03
CA ALA A 809 -65.15 89.82 -44.91
C ALA A 809 -63.92 90.74 -45.07
N TYR A 810 -62.74 90.28 -44.64
CA TYR A 810 -61.53 91.12 -44.53
C TYR A 810 -60.32 90.60 -45.32
N GLY A 811 -60.41 89.42 -45.91
CA GLY A 811 -59.35 88.81 -46.71
C GLY A 811 -58.20 88.20 -45.92
N LYS A 812 -58.28 88.19 -44.58
CA LYS A 812 -57.35 87.59 -43.63
C LYS A 812 -58.13 87.24 -42.37
N PRO A 813 -57.83 86.16 -41.65
CA PRO A 813 -58.40 85.98 -40.32
C PRO A 813 -57.89 87.11 -39.41
N LEU A 814 -58.78 87.83 -38.74
CA LEU A 814 -58.40 88.92 -37.85
C LEU A 814 -57.77 88.32 -36.59
N ALA A 815 -56.54 88.74 -36.27
CA ALA A 815 -55.97 88.41 -34.98
C ALA A 815 -56.81 89.07 -33.87
N VAL A 816 -57.04 88.35 -32.78
CA VAL A 816 -57.82 88.82 -31.63
C VAL A 816 -57.34 90.21 -31.19
N GLY A 817 -58.13 91.25 -31.48
CA GLY A 817 -57.84 92.64 -31.11
C GLY A 817 -57.68 93.66 -32.25
N GLU A 818 -57.70 93.27 -33.52
CA GLU A 818 -57.76 94.23 -34.64
C GLU A 818 -59.23 94.55 -35.01
N VAL A 819 -59.74 95.70 -34.54
CA VAL A 819 -61.18 96.08 -34.64
C VAL A 819 -61.49 97.01 -35.83
N GLU A 820 -60.48 97.47 -36.59
CA GLU A 820 -60.70 98.37 -37.74
C GLU A 820 -59.82 97.96 -38.93
N ALA A 821 -60.24 96.90 -39.63
CA ALA A 821 -59.77 96.60 -40.98
C ALA A 821 -60.83 97.05 -41.99
N ASP A 822 -60.42 97.80 -43.02
CA ASP A 822 -61.31 98.14 -44.14
C ASP A 822 -61.81 96.85 -44.81
N LYS A 823 -63.13 96.76 -45.02
CA LYS A 823 -63.78 95.61 -45.68
C LYS A 823 -63.21 95.42 -47.08
N ASN A 824 -62.27 94.50 -47.20
CA ASN A 824 -61.66 94.11 -48.45
C ASN A 824 -61.95 92.62 -48.67
N PRO A 825 -62.80 92.24 -49.64
CA PRO A 825 -63.07 90.84 -49.91
C PRO A 825 -61.76 90.11 -50.29
N PRO A 826 -61.57 88.85 -49.84
CA PRO A 826 -60.33 88.10 -50.02
C PRO A 826 -59.89 88.03 -51.48
N SER A 827 -58.58 88.16 -51.73
CA SER A 827 -58.02 87.80 -53.03
C SER A 827 -57.68 86.30 -53.06
N LEU A 828 -57.58 85.72 -54.26
CA LEU A 828 -57.12 84.35 -54.46
C LEU A 828 -55.75 84.07 -53.80
N LYS A 829 -54.87 85.07 -53.75
CA LYS A 829 -53.56 84.96 -53.08
C LYS A 829 -53.68 84.85 -51.56
N ASP A 830 -54.75 85.38 -50.98
CA ASP A 830 -54.97 85.29 -49.54
C ASP A 830 -55.50 83.91 -49.14
N PHE A 831 -56.37 83.30 -49.96
CA PHE A 831 -56.72 81.87 -49.80
C PHE A 831 -55.49 80.97 -49.93
N GLN A 832 -54.59 81.26 -50.88
CA GLN A 832 -53.34 80.50 -51.02
C GLN A 832 -52.50 80.53 -49.74
N ARG A 833 -52.40 81.70 -49.10
CA ARG A 833 -51.58 81.91 -47.92
C ARG A 833 -52.10 81.08 -46.74
N GLU A 834 -53.40 81.13 -46.47
CA GLU A 834 -54.00 80.39 -45.34
C GLU A 834 -53.92 78.87 -45.52
N ILE A 835 -54.14 78.36 -46.74
CA ILE A 835 -53.97 76.92 -47.04
C ILE A 835 -52.50 76.50 -46.86
N GLN A 836 -51.54 77.32 -47.29
CA GLN A 836 -50.11 77.04 -47.11
C GLN A 836 -49.70 77.04 -45.62
N VAL A 837 -50.28 77.93 -44.80
CA VAL A 837 -50.06 77.96 -43.34
C VAL A 837 -50.57 76.66 -42.70
N LEU A 838 -51.78 76.21 -43.03
CA LEU A 838 -52.33 74.95 -42.51
C LEU A 838 -51.50 73.72 -42.91
N LEU A 839 -50.99 73.68 -44.15
CA LEU A 839 -50.09 72.60 -44.60
C LEU A 839 -48.75 72.61 -43.86
N THR A 840 -48.22 73.80 -43.54
CA THR A 840 -46.97 73.93 -42.77
C THR A 840 -47.16 73.43 -41.34
N ILE A 841 -48.27 73.82 -40.69
CA ILE A 841 -48.61 73.35 -39.34
C ILE A 841 -48.86 71.83 -39.33
N SER A 842 -49.51 71.27 -40.36
CA SER A 842 -49.68 69.83 -40.49
C SER A 842 -48.34 69.08 -40.52
N SER A 843 -47.33 69.60 -41.22
CA SER A 843 -45.99 69.01 -41.26
C SER A 843 -45.27 69.10 -39.91
N GLU A 844 -45.40 70.23 -39.21
CA GLU A 844 -44.83 70.40 -37.87
C GLU A 844 -45.43 69.41 -36.87
N VAL A 845 -46.74 69.17 -36.92
CA VAL A 845 -47.43 68.22 -36.03
C VAL A 845 -47.04 66.77 -36.31
N THR A 846 -46.82 66.38 -37.58
CA THR A 846 -46.34 65.02 -37.92
C THR A 846 -44.93 64.70 -37.41
N HIS A 847 -44.11 65.73 -37.14
CA HIS A 847 -42.74 65.56 -36.65
C HIS A 847 -42.61 65.65 -35.12
N LEU A 848 -43.72 65.75 -34.39
CA LEU A 848 -43.70 65.71 -32.93
C LEU A 848 -43.34 64.29 -32.43
N ASP A 849 -42.57 64.22 -31.33
CA ASP A 849 -42.18 62.95 -30.72
C ASP A 849 -43.40 62.16 -30.23
N GLU A 850 -43.51 60.90 -30.63
CA GLU A 850 -44.63 60.02 -30.28
C GLU A 850 -44.66 59.64 -28.77
N GLY A 851 -43.54 59.75 -28.06
CA GLY A 851 -43.45 59.47 -26.63
C GLY A 851 -42.38 60.31 -25.94
N VAL A 852 -42.75 60.98 -24.84
CA VAL A 852 -41.88 61.87 -24.06
C VAL A 852 -41.68 61.30 -22.66
N VAL A 853 -40.44 61.14 -22.20
CA VAL A 853 -40.15 60.66 -20.83
C VAL A 853 -39.83 61.85 -19.92
N LEU A 854 -40.62 62.02 -18.86
CA LEU A 854 -40.47 63.05 -17.84
C LEU A 854 -39.65 62.53 -16.65
N GLN A 855 -38.67 63.33 -16.21
CA GLN A 855 -37.73 63.01 -15.11
C GLN A 855 -37.08 61.61 -15.15
N GLY A 856 -37.08 60.92 -16.30
CA GLY A 856 -36.53 59.58 -16.47
C GLY A 856 -37.42 58.41 -16.04
N TRP A 857 -38.63 58.66 -15.48
CA TRP A 857 -39.45 57.59 -14.89
C TRP A 857 -40.96 57.63 -15.24
N LEU A 858 -41.50 58.70 -15.84
CA LEU A 858 -42.87 58.73 -16.35
C LEU A 858 -42.88 58.93 -17.88
N GLN A 859 -43.47 58.01 -18.65
CA GLN A 859 -43.63 58.17 -20.10
C GLN A 859 -45.00 58.74 -20.44
N VAL A 860 -45.01 59.77 -21.28
CA VAL A 860 -46.21 60.38 -21.87
C VAL A 860 -46.34 59.92 -23.32
N ASP A 861 -47.42 59.19 -23.64
CA ASP A 861 -47.77 58.79 -25.01
C ASP A 861 -48.53 59.92 -25.71
N MET A 862 -47.90 60.48 -26.76
CA MET A 862 -48.39 61.63 -27.52
C MET A 862 -49.14 61.23 -28.79
N ARG A 863 -49.12 59.95 -29.18
CA ARG A 863 -49.77 59.45 -30.40
C ARG A 863 -51.26 59.79 -30.50
N PRO A 864 -52.06 59.68 -29.41
CA PRO A 864 -53.48 60.03 -29.47
C PRO A 864 -53.71 61.52 -29.74
N PHE A 865 -52.88 62.38 -29.15
CA PHE A 865 -52.92 63.82 -29.39
C PHE A 865 -52.54 64.19 -30.82
N ILE A 866 -51.41 63.68 -31.33
CA ILE A 866 -50.92 63.96 -32.69
C ILE A 866 -51.98 63.57 -33.73
N THR A 867 -52.56 62.37 -33.58
CA THR A 867 -53.59 61.86 -34.50
C THR A 867 -54.83 62.76 -34.51
N CYS A 868 -55.29 63.20 -33.33
CA CYS A 868 -56.45 64.07 -33.22
C CYS A 868 -56.21 65.46 -33.83
N LEU A 869 -55.05 66.07 -33.54
CA LEU A 869 -54.71 67.40 -34.05
C LEU A 869 -54.58 67.44 -35.57
N LEU A 870 -53.99 66.40 -36.19
CA LEU A 870 -53.92 66.29 -37.64
C LEU A 870 -55.30 66.23 -38.29
N SER A 871 -56.26 65.51 -37.69
CA SER A 871 -57.64 65.48 -38.16
C SER A 871 -58.28 66.88 -38.17
N ILE A 872 -58.06 67.67 -37.11
CA ILE A 872 -58.61 69.02 -37.01
C ILE A 872 -58.02 69.94 -38.09
N ILE A 873 -56.71 69.85 -38.36
CA ILE A 873 -56.04 70.66 -39.39
C ILE A 873 -56.59 70.34 -40.79
N LEU A 874 -56.85 69.06 -41.08
CA LEU A 874 -57.45 68.64 -42.34
C LEU A 874 -58.84 69.25 -42.53
N ASP A 875 -59.70 69.20 -41.51
CA ASP A 875 -61.03 69.82 -41.59
C ASP A 875 -60.97 71.34 -41.86
N TRP A 876 -60.00 72.05 -41.27
CA TRP A 876 -59.81 73.48 -41.54
C TRP A 876 -59.43 73.72 -42.99
N LYS A 877 -58.50 72.92 -43.51
CA LYS A 877 -58.06 73.00 -44.91
C LYS A 877 -59.23 72.77 -45.87
N ASP A 878 -60.02 71.73 -45.63
CA ASP A 878 -61.15 71.34 -46.48
C ASP A 878 -62.18 72.47 -46.60
N MET A 879 -62.45 73.16 -45.48
CA MET A 879 -63.40 74.28 -45.44
C MET A 879 -62.97 75.48 -46.32
N TYR A 880 -61.68 75.83 -46.35
CA TYR A 880 -61.19 76.89 -47.26
C TYR A 880 -61.26 76.46 -48.73
N THR A 881 -60.98 75.19 -49.02
CA THR A 881 -61.00 74.67 -50.39
C THR A 881 -62.41 74.48 -50.94
N ASP A 882 -63.37 74.06 -50.13
CA ASP A 882 -64.76 73.83 -50.54
C ASP A 882 -65.44 75.13 -51.01
N PHE A 883 -65.18 76.24 -50.32
CA PHE A 883 -65.74 77.53 -50.69
C PHE A 883 -65.20 78.05 -52.03
N LEU A 884 -63.90 77.88 -52.30
CA LEU A 884 -63.31 78.22 -53.59
C LEU A 884 -63.95 77.38 -54.71
N LEU A 885 -64.24 76.12 -54.42
CA LEU A 885 -64.88 75.20 -55.35
C LEU A 885 -66.33 75.62 -55.66
N GLU A 886 -67.10 76.03 -54.64
CA GLU A 886 -68.46 76.54 -54.81
C GLU A 886 -68.49 77.89 -55.57
N SER A 887 -67.53 78.79 -55.30
CA SER A 887 -67.40 80.07 -56.01
C SER A 887 -67.04 79.89 -57.49
N ALA A 888 -66.12 78.98 -57.81
CA ALA A 888 -65.79 78.60 -59.18
C ALA A 888 -67.02 78.01 -59.90
N THR A 889 -67.80 77.17 -59.20
CA THR A 889 -69.02 76.55 -59.72
C THR A 889 -70.08 77.59 -60.08
N ASN A 890 -70.33 78.55 -59.18
CA ASN A 890 -71.31 79.61 -59.39
C ASN A 890 -70.90 80.58 -60.52
N SER A 891 -69.61 80.90 -60.63
CA SER A 891 -69.08 81.76 -61.69
C SER A 891 -69.22 81.12 -63.08
N LEU A 892 -69.00 79.80 -63.20
CA LEU A 892 -69.26 79.03 -64.42
C LEU A 892 -70.74 79.02 -64.82
N GLN A 893 -71.65 78.96 -63.84
CA GLN A 893 -73.09 78.97 -64.11
C GLN A 893 -73.60 80.35 -64.58
N GLN A 894 -73.02 81.45 -64.11
CA GLN A 894 -73.42 82.81 -64.52
C GLN A 894 -72.96 83.20 -65.93
N ALA A 895 -71.86 82.64 -66.44
CA ALA A 895 -71.34 82.94 -67.78
C ALA A 895 -72.24 82.45 -68.95
N THR A 896 -73.30 81.66 -68.69
CA THR A 896 -74.10 80.97 -69.72
C THR A 896 -75.49 81.57 -70.04
N ARG A 897 -75.87 82.77 -69.55
CA ARG A 897 -77.16 83.45 -69.88
C ARG A 897 -77.00 84.88 -70.45
N PRO A 898 -77.79 85.34 -71.45
CA PRO A 898 -77.63 86.66 -72.07
C PRO A 898 -78.68 87.69 -71.60
N GLN A 899 -78.39 88.42 -70.53
CA GLN A 899 -78.64 89.86 -70.32
C GLN A 899 -78.07 90.24 -68.95
N ASP A 900 -77.49 91.44 -68.88
CA ASP A 900 -76.63 92.00 -67.82
C ASP A 900 -75.19 91.46 -67.76
N ARG A 901 -74.30 92.16 -68.47
CA ARG A 901 -72.85 92.12 -68.24
C ARG A 901 -72.51 93.04 -67.06
N GLY A 902 -72.00 92.43 -66.00
CA GLY A 902 -71.32 93.03 -64.85
C GLY A 902 -71.71 92.27 -63.57
N SER A 903 -70.87 91.55 -62.85
CA SER A 903 -69.42 91.44 -62.73
C SER A 903 -69.09 90.06 -62.10
N ALA A 904 -68.25 89.23 -62.73
CA ALA A 904 -67.70 88.03 -62.07
C ALA A 904 -66.58 88.45 -61.10
N SER A 905 -66.53 87.90 -59.87
CA SER A 905 -65.66 88.41 -58.79
C SER A 905 -64.27 87.77 -58.71
N PHE A 906 -63.98 86.64 -59.37
CA PHE A 906 -62.64 86.07 -59.46
C PHE A 906 -62.38 85.48 -60.84
N ASP A 907 -61.11 85.50 -61.28
CA ASP A 907 -60.69 84.89 -62.54
C ASP A 907 -60.68 83.37 -62.42
N LEU A 908 -61.41 82.71 -63.30
CA LEU A 908 -61.84 81.32 -63.12
C LEU A 908 -60.68 80.32 -63.29
N THR A 909 -59.69 80.67 -64.11
CA THR A 909 -58.49 79.86 -64.35
C THR A 909 -57.56 79.84 -63.13
N ASP A 910 -57.40 80.97 -62.45
CA ASP A 910 -56.52 81.08 -61.28
C ASP A 910 -57.12 80.38 -60.05
N THR A 911 -58.46 80.33 -59.92
CA THR A 911 -59.14 79.58 -58.84
C THR A 911 -58.90 78.07 -58.95
N ILE A 912 -58.90 77.54 -60.18
CA ILE A 912 -58.73 76.11 -60.47
C ILE A 912 -57.31 75.65 -60.14
N LEU A 913 -56.29 76.41 -60.57
CA LEU A 913 -54.89 76.11 -60.26
C LEU A 913 -54.62 76.05 -58.75
N LEU A 914 -55.27 76.91 -57.97
CA LEU A 914 -55.11 76.93 -56.52
C LEU A 914 -55.75 75.71 -55.83
N LEU A 915 -56.90 75.25 -56.35
CA LEU A 915 -57.56 74.03 -55.88
C LEU A 915 -56.72 72.78 -56.17
N GLU A 916 -56.12 72.68 -57.37
CA GLU A 916 -55.21 71.57 -57.71
C GLU A 916 -53.96 71.56 -56.84
N VAL A 917 -53.35 72.73 -56.57
CA VAL A 917 -52.19 72.85 -55.66
C VAL A 917 -52.56 72.54 -54.21
N ALA A 918 -53.79 72.86 -53.79
CA ALA A 918 -54.33 72.47 -52.49
C ALA A 918 -54.69 70.96 -52.44
N GLY A 919 -54.56 70.23 -53.56
CA GLY A 919 -54.82 68.80 -53.65
C GLY A 919 -56.30 68.44 -53.76
N VAL A 920 -57.13 69.34 -54.29
CA VAL A 920 -58.58 69.16 -54.44
C VAL A 920 -58.89 68.73 -55.88
N GLU A 921 -59.52 67.57 -56.04
CA GLU A 921 -59.94 67.07 -57.36
C GLU A 921 -61.21 67.81 -57.85
N LEU A 922 -61.20 68.33 -59.08
CA LEU A 922 -62.36 69.02 -59.64
C LEU A 922 -63.48 68.03 -60.01
N PRO A 923 -64.74 68.28 -59.61
CA PRO A 923 -65.86 67.41 -59.98
C PRO A 923 -66.00 67.26 -61.50
N GLU A 924 -66.20 66.04 -62.01
CA GLU A 924 -66.21 65.72 -63.45
C GLU A 924 -67.11 66.63 -64.30
N HIS A 925 -68.25 67.05 -63.73
CA HIS A 925 -69.24 67.91 -64.40
C HIS A 925 -68.79 69.37 -64.56
N LEU A 926 -67.84 69.83 -63.74
CA LEU A 926 -67.21 71.15 -63.85
C LEU A 926 -66.03 71.10 -64.83
N ALA A 927 -65.21 70.06 -64.74
CA ALA A 927 -64.12 69.81 -65.70
C ALA A 927 -64.64 69.76 -67.15
N ALA A 928 -65.79 69.12 -67.38
CA ALA A 928 -66.42 69.00 -68.70
C ALA A 928 -67.05 70.30 -69.26
N LYS A 929 -67.31 71.32 -68.43
CA LYS A 929 -67.83 72.64 -68.86
C LYS A 929 -66.73 73.68 -69.08
N LEU A 930 -65.53 73.41 -68.58
CA LEU A 930 -64.33 74.24 -68.73
C LEU A 930 -63.56 73.95 -70.03
N GLN A 931 -63.69 72.73 -70.56
CA GLN A 931 -63.27 72.33 -71.92
C GLN A 931 -64.24 72.85 -72.97
#